data_AF-A0A521KQB6-F1
#
_entry.id   AF-A0A521KQB6-F1
#
_cell.length_a   1.000
_cell.length_b   1.000
_cell.length_c   1.000
_cell.angle_alpha   90.00
_cell.angle_beta   90.00
_cell.angle_gamma   90.00
#
_symmetry.space_group_name_H-M   'P 1'
#
loop_
_entity.id
_entity.type
_entity.pdbx_description
1 polymer ?
#
loop_
_entity_poly.entity_id
_entity_poly.type
_entity_poly.pdbx_seq_one_letter_code
_entity_poly.pdbx_strand_id
1 'polypeptide(L)'
;MRTVRALAAAAAAIAASAALGWSHVRLHNPANKKPLYWANPGSISVVLQAAGSDDLDGAEEFAALRAAIRAWNEVDGTTARLVENQSSVQQARTDWASDDLHSIVFDETNASGYFPFGSGVVAITPIWFTSQGKITDADVLFNGASYHFTTSGELGRFDVADVGAHELGHLLGLDHSGSAGATLYPYVDPSVVLHRSVSADDAVGLRCAYPEPGESGALVGNVARASNGDEVPGALVVALDASGRQAASVLSDGLGAFELEGLAPGTYRVYARPLDGPVSSYNLTTGWSIATSFEASALGTPVVVAAGAATQVGEIAVPPLHGLALGSSSDAFPLRATSGETTPFSLHGAGLLPGVALACSDPAIDVTAVALWGGLVQLFVDVPVGHATGNYDLVATSGAGELARLPGALEVVPPEPQVDAVSPSAIDSDGGTVVLVEGSAFRSGLHVALGDRIYAQGSGLELVDAQTLRVTTAATADGVHDLVVVDASGVEGRLPGAVQAALLPSIETIFPTAGTATGGTELLLRGEHYADGVQVRIDGQPVAAVEVLDDERVRIQTPPGAAGGPYLLELEIAGGAVASGLFAYANEPDPQLASIEPSFGAAGDVVTVSGLHFTPDMAVVFGADPETGLGGVAATDLTVWDDETITVVVPALSGGAHSVMVCDAEGQAVLVTAGFDVDGGDGGGGGCAALASAARRGPPGAREILAGTWWLLAALALGAARARHARSSPSPVSASSAISVGRPSA
;
A
#
# COMPACT_ATOMS: atom_id res chain seq x y z
N MET A 1 2.44 37.12 56.34
CA MET A 1 1.29 36.43 55.69
C MET A 1 1.39 36.33 54.17
N ARG A 2 2.02 37.29 53.44
CA ARG A 2 2.25 37.17 51.97
C ARG A 2 3.35 36.18 51.57
N THR A 3 4.36 35.98 52.41
CA THR A 3 5.50 35.07 52.16
C THR A 3 5.17 33.59 52.38
N VAL A 4 4.16 33.28 53.20
CA VAL A 4 3.72 31.88 53.45
C VAL A 4 2.79 31.38 52.33
N ARG A 5 2.09 32.28 51.63
CA ARG A 5 1.30 31.93 50.42
C ARG A 5 2.16 31.69 49.19
N ALA A 6 3.29 32.38 49.03
CA ALA A 6 4.22 32.17 47.92
C ALA A 6 4.97 30.83 48.01
N LEU A 7 5.32 30.39 49.22
CA LEU A 7 5.96 29.08 49.45
C LEU A 7 4.96 27.91 49.36
N ALA A 8 3.68 28.13 49.68
CA ALA A 8 2.63 27.13 49.46
C ALA A 8 2.27 26.98 47.96
N ALA A 9 2.34 28.05 47.17
CA ALA A 9 2.14 27.99 45.71
C ALA A 9 3.31 27.32 44.98
N ALA A 10 4.56 27.56 45.41
CA ALA A 10 5.74 26.90 44.86
C ALA A 10 5.83 25.40 45.26
N ALA A 11 5.36 25.04 46.45
CA ALA A 11 5.28 23.63 46.87
C ALA A 11 4.09 22.88 46.25
N ALA A 12 2.99 23.57 45.92
CA ALA A 12 1.89 23.01 45.14
C ALA A 12 2.28 22.77 43.66
N ALA A 13 3.16 23.60 43.09
CA ALA A 13 3.66 23.44 41.72
C ALA A 13 4.63 22.25 41.54
N ILE A 14 5.24 21.75 42.62
CA ILE A 14 6.13 20.56 42.57
C ILE A 14 5.40 19.28 43.03
N ALA A 15 4.24 19.41 43.68
CA ALA A 15 3.42 18.27 44.15
C ALA A 15 2.17 17.99 43.29
N ALA A 16 1.95 18.74 42.19
CA ALA A 16 0.88 18.51 41.24
C ALA A 16 1.26 17.54 40.10
N SER A 17 2.33 16.76 40.23
CA SER A 17 2.70 15.70 39.27
C SER A 17 1.91 14.39 39.46
N ALA A 18 0.64 14.47 39.88
CA ALA A 18 -0.17 13.28 40.18
C ALA A 18 -1.67 13.42 39.87
N ALA A 19 -2.05 14.38 39.04
CA ALA A 19 -3.30 14.33 38.29
C ALA A 19 -2.91 14.50 36.82
N LEU A 20 -2.73 13.36 36.14
CA LEU A 20 -2.35 13.26 34.74
C LEU A 20 -3.45 13.91 33.88
N GLY A 21 -3.35 15.20 33.61
CA GLY A 21 -3.95 15.79 32.42
C GLY A 21 -3.15 15.23 31.25
N TRP A 22 -3.79 14.49 30.35
CA TRP A 22 -3.09 13.93 29.21
C TRP A 22 -2.84 14.99 28.16
N SER A 23 -1.68 14.90 27.53
CA SER A 23 -1.43 15.57 26.27
C SER A 23 -2.10 14.84 25.11
N HIS A 24 -2.80 15.60 24.27
CA HIS A 24 -3.66 15.13 23.18
C HIS A 24 -4.90 14.33 23.62
N VAL A 25 -5.93 14.25 22.76
CA VAL A 25 -7.17 13.53 23.09
C VAL A 25 -6.94 12.02 22.97
N ARG A 26 -7.03 11.31 24.09
CA ARG A 26 -6.76 9.86 24.18
C ARG A 26 -8.05 9.09 24.44
N LEU A 27 -8.17 7.92 23.81
CA LEU A 27 -9.15 6.93 24.22
C LEU A 27 -8.87 6.58 25.67
N HIS A 28 -9.91 6.39 26.45
CA HIS A 28 -9.75 6.12 27.86
C HIS A 28 -10.83 5.19 28.40
N ASN A 29 -10.49 4.48 29.46
CA ASN A 29 -11.43 3.69 30.21
C ASN A 29 -12.52 4.61 30.81
N PRO A 30 -13.80 4.47 30.41
CA PRO A 30 -14.84 5.40 30.84
C PRO A 30 -15.06 5.43 32.37
N ALA A 31 -14.75 4.33 33.06
CA ALA A 31 -15.00 4.15 34.49
C ALA A 31 -13.97 4.85 35.38
N ASN A 32 -12.71 4.94 34.95
CA ASN A 32 -11.64 5.49 35.79
C ASN A 32 -10.75 6.52 35.08
N LYS A 33 -11.09 6.87 33.84
CA LYS A 33 -10.35 7.85 33.04
C LYS A 33 -8.87 7.50 33.02
N LYS A 34 -8.50 6.26 32.69
CA LYS A 34 -7.12 5.88 32.35
C LYS A 34 -6.97 5.78 30.83
N PRO A 35 -5.90 6.31 30.23
CA PRO A 35 -5.76 6.30 28.79
C PRO A 35 -5.52 4.87 28.32
N LEU A 36 -6.01 4.55 27.12
CA LEU A 36 -5.74 3.25 26.51
C LEU A 36 -4.33 3.26 25.93
N TYR A 37 -3.61 2.14 26.05
CA TYR A 37 -2.24 2.02 25.55
C TYR A 37 -1.83 0.56 25.27
N TRP A 38 -0.93 0.37 24.31
CA TRP A 38 -0.23 -0.90 24.12
C TRP A 38 0.95 -1.04 25.09
N ALA A 39 1.04 -2.19 25.77
CA ALA A 39 2.16 -2.46 26.68
C ALA A 39 3.49 -2.75 25.96
N ASN A 40 3.43 -3.15 24.69
CA ASN A 40 4.59 -3.39 23.83
C ASN A 40 4.43 -2.58 22.53
N PRO A 41 4.61 -1.25 22.57
CA PRO A 41 4.29 -0.39 21.44
C PRO A 41 5.20 -0.62 20.23
N GLY A 42 6.44 -1.08 20.43
CA GLY A 42 7.40 -1.30 19.33
C GLY A 42 7.15 -2.53 18.46
N SER A 43 6.07 -3.28 18.67
CA SER A 43 5.69 -4.42 17.84
C SER A 43 4.21 -4.76 18.01
N ILE A 44 3.34 -3.84 17.59
CA ILE A 44 1.89 -4.05 17.56
C ILE A 44 1.57 -4.81 16.26
N SER A 45 1.34 -6.11 16.37
CA SER A 45 1.01 -6.95 15.21
C SER A 45 -0.34 -6.53 14.62
N VAL A 46 -0.50 -6.50 13.31
CA VAL A 46 -1.80 -6.37 12.62
C VAL A 46 -1.90 -7.40 11.49
N VAL A 47 -3.10 -7.88 11.18
CA VAL A 47 -3.32 -8.85 10.09
C VAL A 47 -4.25 -8.23 9.06
N LEU A 48 -3.81 -8.15 7.81
CA LEU A 48 -4.70 -7.82 6.69
C LEU A 48 -5.41 -9.09 6.25
N GLN A 49 -6.74 -9.12 6.37
CA GLN A 49 -7.51 -10.30 6.00
C GLN A 49 -7.50 -10.50 4.48
N ALA A 50 -7.15 -11.72 4.03
CA ALA A 50 -6.94 -12.03 2.62
C ALA A 50 -8.20 -11.95 1.74
N ALA A 51 -9.41 -11.88 2.33
CA ALA A 51 -10.62 -11.75 1.52
C ALA A 51 -10.74 -10.38 0.86
N GLY A 52 -10.09 -9.35 1.43
CA GLY A 52 -10.10 -8.00 0.86
C GLY A 52 -11.48 -7.39 0.82
N SER A 53 -11.64 -6.36 -0.02
CA SER A 53 -12.94 -5.77 -0.35
C SER A 53 -13.47 -6.33 -1.66
N ASP A 54 -14.80 -6.47 -1.80
CA ASP A 54 -15.41 -6.88 -3.08
C ASP A 54 -15.57 -5.72 -4.10
N ASP A 55 -15.21 -4.50 -3.70
CA ASP A 55 -15.23 -3.30 -4.53
C ASP A 55 -14.00 -3.11 -5.41
N LEU A 56 -12.88 -3.76 -5.05
CA LEU A 56 -11.56 -3.49 -5.60
C LEU A 56 -11.00 -4.75 -6.26
N ASP A 57 -10.62 -4.61 -7.52
CA ASP A 57 -9.92 -5.65 -8.26
C ASP A 57 -8.41 -5.59 -7.94
N GLY A 58 -7.69 -6.71 -8.05
CA GLY A 58 -6.22 -6.69 -8.10
C GLY A 58 -5.48 -6.47 -6.77
N ALA A 59 -6.15 -6.61 -5.61
CA ALA A 59 -5.51 -6.56 -4.28
C ALA A 59 -4.89 -5.19 -3.92
N GLU A 60 -5.32 -4.12 -4.59
CA GLU A 60 -4.83 -2.74 -4.39
C GLU A 60 -5.14 -2.19 -2.99
N GLU A 61 -6.21 -2.66 -2.35
CA GLU A 61 -6.56 -2.31 -0.98
C GLU A 61 -5.44 -2.66 0.01
N PHE A 62 -4.70 -3.74 -0.25
CA PHE A 62 -3.58 -4.12 0.63
C PHE A 62 -2.41 -3.16 0.50
N ALA A 63 -2.15 -2.62 -0.70
CA ALA A 63 -1.20 -1.53 -0.86
C ALA A 63 -1.70 -0.26 -0.15
N ALA A 64 -2.98 0.09 -0.25
CA ALA A 64 -3.55 1.23 0.47
C ALA A 64 -3.43 1.08 2.02
N LEU A 65 -3.75 -0.10 2.56
CA LEU A 65 -3.65 -0.38 4.00
C LEU A 65 -2.18 -0.41 4.49
N ARG A 66 -1.26 -0.95 3.67
CA ARG A 66 0.18 -0.89 3.96
C ARG A 66 0.71 0.54 3.94
N ALA A 67 0.15 1.41 3.08
CA ALA A 67 0.50 2.83 3.07
C ALA A 67 0.02 3.53 4.35
N ALA A 68 -1.19 3.22 4.83
CA ALA A 68 -1.69 3.72 6.12
C ALA A 68 -0.82 3.24 7.30
N ILE A 69 -0.44 1.96 7.33
CA ILE A 69 0.50 1.40 8.33
C ILE A 69 1.85 2.14 8.27
N ARG A 70 2.36 2.38 7.06
CA ARG A 70 3.61 3.11 6.82
C ARG A 70 3.53 4.53 7.36
N ALA A 71 2.46 5.27 7.06
CA ALA A 71 2.28 6.65 7.50
C ALA A 71 2.41 6.80 9.03
N TRP A 72 1.83 5.86 9.80
CA TRP A 72 2.00 5.82 11.26
C TRP A 72 3.41 5.43 11.70
N ASN A 73 4.05 4.48 11.01
CA ASN A 73 5.40 4.03 11.33
C ASN A 73 6.50 5.04 10.99
N GLU A 74 6.21 6.02 10.13
CA GLU A 74 7.11 7.11 9.76
C GLU A 74 7.06 8.31 10.71
N VAL A 75 6.16 8.29 11.70
CA VAL A 75 6.15 9.31 12.75
C VAL A 75 7.41 9.17 13.60
N ASP A 76 8.27 10.20 13.59
CA ASP A 76 9.47 10.26 14.43
C ASP A 76 9.15 10.45 15.93
N GLY A 77 10.11 10.19 16.83
CA GLY A 77 10.01 10.52 18.25
C GLY A 77 9.03 9.66 19.06
N THR A 78 8.63 8.51 18.51
CA THR A 78 7.72 7.54 19.14
C THR A 78 8.25 6.12 18.99
N THR A 79 8.02 5.31 20.02
CA THR A 79 8.38 3.88 20.05
C THR A 79 7.32 2.99 19.39
N ALA A 80 6.17 3.53 18.99
CA ALA A 80 5.08 2.76 18.41
C ALA A 80 5.41 2.25 17.01
N ARG A 81 5.26 0.94 16.77
CA ARG A 81 5.41 0.33 15.45
C ARG A 81 4.31 -0.69 15.20
N LEU A 82 3.58 -0.49 14.11
CA LEU A 82 2.65 -1.44 13.54
C LEU A 82 3.42 -2.43 12.67
N VAL A 83 3.20 -3.73 12.88
CA VAL A 83 3.91 -4.81 12.18
C VAL A 83 2.88 -5.71 11.51
N GLU A 84 2.87 -5.74 10.18
CA GLU A 84 2.01 -6.65 9.43
C GLU A 84 2.45 -8.11 9.66
N ASN A 85 1.50 -8.95 10.09
CA ASN A 85 1.66 -10.39 10.16
C ASN A 85 1.18 -11.03 8.85
N GLN A 86 2.14 -11.41 8.02
CA GLN A 86 1.93 -11.96 6.67
C GLN A 86 1.74 -13.49 6.66
N SER A 87 1.40 -14.11 7.80
CA SER A 87 1.10 -15.53 7.85
C SER A 87 -0.20 -15.83 7.10
N SER A 88 -0.12 -16.58 6.00
CA SER A 88 -1.30 -16.97 5.20
C SER A 88 -2.40 -17.65 6.01
N VAL A 89 -2.03 -18.42 7.05
CA VAL A 89 -2.98 -19.04 7.99
C VAL A 89 -3.76 -18.00 8.80
N GLN A 90 -3.12 -16.90 9.19
CA GLN A 90 -3.78 -15.83 9.96
C GLN A 90 -4.59 -14.92 9.04
N GLN A 91 -4.06 -14.61 7.84
CA GLN A 91 -4.77 -13.79 6.85
C GLN A 91 -6.04 -14.48 6.33
N ALA A 92 -6.09 -15.82 6.31
CA ALA A 92 -7.28 -16.59 5.90
C ALA A 92 -8.38 -16.68 6.96
N ARG A 93 -8.18 -16.12 8.16
CA ARG A 93 -9.17 -16.18 9.23
C ARG A 93 -10.37 -15.28 8.97
N THR A 94 -11.52 -15.69 9.49
CA THR A 94 -12.81 -14.97 9.38
C THR A 94 -13.47 -14.73 10.73
N ASP A 95 -12.88 -15.27 11.79
CA ASP A 95 -13.25 -15.09 13.19
C ASP A 95 -12.55 -13.87 13.78
N TRP A 96 -12.81 -12.69 13.20
CA TRP A 96 -12.26 -11.41 13.66
C TRP A 96 -12.52 -11.18 15.15
N ALA A 97 -13.71 -11.57 15.65
CA ALA A 97 -14.10 -11.39 17.05
C ALA A 97 -13.38 -12.30 18.08
N SER A 98 -12.33 -13.01 17.66
CA SER A 98 -11.48 -13.77 18.58
C SER A 98 -10.35 -12.88 19.05
N ASP A 99 -10.25 -12.67 20.37
CA ASP A 99 -9.30 -11.77 21.05
C ASP A 99 -7.81 -12.18 20.95
N ASP A 100 -7.37 -12.79 19.84
CA ASP A 100 -6.02 -13.30 19.61
C ASP A 100 -5.32 -12.74 18.37
N LEU A 101 -6.01 -11.89 17.58
CA LEU A 101 -5.46 -11.19 16.42
C LEU A 101 -6.07 -9.79 16.29
N HIS A 102 -5.24 -8.83 15.90
CA HIS A 102 -5.68 -7.49 15.53
C HIS A 102 -5.96 -7.47 14.02
N SER A 103 -7.17 -7.83 13.62
CA SER A 103 -7.53 -8.05 12.22
C SER A 103 -8.05 -6.78 11.56
N ILE A 104 -7.63 -6.51 10.32
CA ILE A 104 -8.19 -5.49 9.43
C ILE A 104 -9.05 -6.21 8.39
N VAL A 105 -10.34 -5.91 8.38
CA VAL A 105 -11.38 -6.69 7.66
C VAL A 105 -12.35 -5.77 6.94
N PHE A 106 -12.76 -6.16 5.73
CA PHE A 106 -13.95 -5.59 5.08
C PHE A 106 -15.17 -6.46 5.42
N ASP A 107 -16.09 -5.93 6.21
CA ASP A 107 -17.32 -6.62 6.61
C ASP A 107 -18.40 -6.43 5.55
N GLU A 108 -18.30 -7.20 4.47
CA GLU A 108 -19.17 -7.10 3.28
C GLU A 108 -20.62 -7.51 3.51
N THR A 109 -20.93 -8.14 4.66
CA THR A 109 -22.28 -8.64 4.95
C THR A 109 -22.85 -8.12 6.26
N ASN A 110 -22.11 -7.24 6.95
CA ASN A 110 -22.38 -6.85 8.33
C ASN A 110 -22.52 -8.09 9.24
N ALA A 111 -21.66 -9.10 9.04
CA ALA A 111 -21.61 -10.30 9.86
C ALA A 111 -21.21 -9.97 11.31
N SER A 112 -20.51 -8.85 11.52
CA SER A 112 -20.18 -8.34 12.85
C SER A 112 -21.39 -7.82 13.63
N GLY A 113 -22.38 -7.28 12.93
CA GLY A 113 -23.53 -6.59 13.51
C GLY A 113 -23.23 -5.17 14.01
N TYR A 114 -22.05 -4.62 13.74
CA TYR A 114 -21.68 -3.25 14.11
C TYR A 114 -22.27 -2.18 13.19
N PHE A 115 -22.71 -2.55 11.98
CA PHE A 115 -23.18 -1.61 10.95
C PHE A 115 -24.69 -1.74 10.69
N PRO A 116 -25.55 -1.31 11.63
CA PRO A 116 -27.00 -1.37 11.40
C PRO A 116 -27.39 -0.55 10.17
N PHE A 117 -28.37 -1.03 9.39
CA PHE A 117 -28.79 -0.39 8.16
C PHE A 117 -29.06 1.11 8.34
N GLY A 118 -28.40 1.93 7.51
CA GLY A 118 -28.49 3.39 7.56
C GLY A 118 -27.60 4.06 8.61
N SER A 119 -26.68 3.33 9.26
CA SER A 119 -25.63 3.95 10.07
C SER A 119 -24.68 4.76 9.19
N GLY A 120 -24.34 5.99 9.62
CA GLY A 120 -23.30 6.81 8.99
C GLY A 120 -21.86 6.37 9.29
N VAL A 121 -21.66 5.13 9.73
CA VAL A 121 -20.37 4.60 10.22
C VAL A 121 -19.68 3.88 9.08
N VAL A 122 -18.57 4.43 8.58
CA VAL A 122 -17.82 3.91 7.42
C VAL A 122 -16.85 2.79 7.84
N ALA A 123 -16.25 2.92 9.02
CA ALA A 123 -15.46 1.90 9.66
C ALA A 123 -15.56 2.02 11.18
N ILE A 124 -15.05 1.02 11.90
CA ILE A 124 -14.96 1.04 13.35
C ILE A 124 -13.72 0.26 13.80
N THR A 125 -13.13 0.71 14.91
CA THR A 125 -12.09 -0.02 15.62
C THR A 125 -12.59 -0.51 17.00
N PRO A 126 -13.14 -1.73 17.12
CA PRO A 126 -13.46 -2.31 18.42
C PRO A 126 -12.17 -2.55 19.22
N ILE A 127 -12.14 -2.13 20.49
CA ILE A 127 -10.96 -2.23 21.35
C ILE A 127 -11.31 -2.90 22.67
N TRP A 128 -10.54 -3.94 23.03
CA TRP A 128 -10.60 -4.59 24.32
C TRP A 128 -9.42 -4.18 25.19
N PHE A 129 -9.70 -3.87 26.44
CA PHE A 129 -8.68 -3.36 27.35
C PHE A 129 -8.96 -3.74 28.81
N THR A 130 -7.89 -3.81 29.58
CA THR A 130 -7.95 -4.04 31.03
C THR A 130 -8.44 -2.79 31.77
N SER A 131 -8.82 -2.94 33.05
CA SER A 131 -9.15 -1.79 33.90
C SER A 131 -8.03 -0.76 34.03
N GLN A 132 -6.77 -1.11 33.71
CA GLN A 132 -5.64 -0.19 33.73
C GLN A 132 -5.43 0.57 32.41
N GLY A 133 -6.26 0.35 31.40
CA GLY A 133 -6.14 0.95 30.07
C GLY A 133 -5.22 0.17 29.12
N LYS A 134 -4.55 -0.90 29.58
CA LYS A 134 -3.77 -1.75 28.68
C LYS A 134 -4.69 -2.39 27.64
N ILE A 135 -4.46 -2.09 26.36
CA ILE A 135 -5.11 -2.72 25.21
C ILE A 135 -4.63 -4.17 25.13
N THR A 136 -5.57 -5.08 24.94
CA THR A 136 -5.34 -6.52 24.76
C THR A 136 -5.67 -7.00 23.37
N ASP A 137 -6.60 -6.32 22.70
CA ASP A 137 -7.05 -6.65 21.37
C ASP A 137 -7.68 -5.42 20.71
N ALA A 138 -7.54 -5.30 19.40
CA ALA A 138 -8.13 -4.22 18.60
C ALA A 138 -8.24 -4.64 17.13
N ASP A 139 -9.46 -4.67 16.61
CA ASP A 139 -9.73 -4.95 15.20
C ASP A 139 -10.10 -3.68 14.45
N VAL A 140 -9.95 -3.67 13.13
CA VAL A 140 -10.45 -2.62 12.25
C VAL A 140 -11.44 -3.25 11.27
N LEU A 141 -12.68 -2.78 11.28
CA LEU A 141 -13.74 -3.28 10.42
C LEU A 141 -14.20 -2.15 9.50
N PHE A 142 -14.08 -2.36 8.19
CA PHE A 142 -14.63 -1.51 7.15
C PHE A 142 -16.07 -1.95 6.83
N ASN A 143 -16.99 -1.01 6.68
CA ASN A 143 -18.40 -1.27 6.40
C ASN A 143 -18.66 -1.45 4.90
N GLY A 144 -18.15 -2.53 4.31
CA GLY A 144 -18.39 -2.88 2.90
C GLY A 144 -19.85 -3.22 2.60
N ALA A 145 -20.60 -3.68 3.60
CA ALA A 145 -22.03 -3.95 3.43
C ALA A 145 -22.89 -2.73 3.06
N SER A 146 -22.48 -1.51 3.46
CA SER A 146 -23.27 -0.29 3.26
C SER A 146 -22.59 0.75 2.36
N TYR A 147 -21.27 0.63 2.18
CA TYR A 147 -20.45 1.63 1.53
C TYR A 147 -19.49 1.00 0.57
N HIS A 148 -19.06 1.82 -0.40
CA HIS A 148 -18.16 1.43 -1.44
C HIS A 148 -16.79 2.05 -1.24
N PHE A 149 -15.72 1.29 -1.48
CA PHE A 149 -14.34 1.72 -1.27
C PHE A 149 -13.57 1.96 -2.57
N THR A 150 -12.54 2.81 -2.51
CA THR A 150 -11.64 3.15 -3.63
C THR A 150 -10.20 3.30 -3.14
N THR A 151 -9.25 3.12 -4.05
CA THR A 151 -7.81 3.43 -3.87
C THR A 151 -7.37 4.62 -4.73
N SER A 152 -8.24 5.13 -5.60
CA SER A 152 -7.94 6.14 -6.63
C SER A 152 -8.71 7.45 -6.45
N GLY A 153 -9.53 7.54 -5.40
CA GLY A 153 -10.36 8.72 -5.17
C GLY A 153 -11.58 8.82 -6.07
N GLU A 154 -12.08 7.68 -6.56
CA GLU A 154 -13.32 7.65 -7.34
C GLU A 154 -14.47 8.34 -6.58
N LEU A 155 -15.14 9.28 -7.26
CA LEU A 155 -16.20 10.08 -6.67
C LEU A 155 -17.33 9.22 -6.09
N GLY A 156 -17.68 9.46 -4.83
CA GLY A 156 -18.78 8.77 -4.16
C GLY A 156 -18.36 7.47 -3.47
N ARG A 157 -17.06 7.16 -3.44
CA ARG A 157 -16.46 6.03 -2.72
C ARG A 157 -15.51 6.53 -1.62
N PHE A 158 -15.34 5.74 -0.57
CA PHE A 158 -14.43 6.07 0.52
C PHE A 158 -13.03 5.55 0.24
N ASP A 159 -12.03 6.40 0.48
CA ASP A 159 -10.64 6.03 0.28
C ASP A 159 -10.15 5.04 1.36
N VAL A 160 -9.60 3.90 0.95
CA VAL A 160 -9.13 2.85 1.87
C VAL A 160 -7.97 3.34 2.74
N ALA A 161 -7.04 4.11 2.17
CA ALA A 161 -5.87 4.58 2.92
C ALA A 161 -6.25 5.66 3.93
N ASP A 162 -7.15 6.59 3.57
CA ASP A 162 -7.71 7.60 4.48
C ASP A 162 -8.42 6.95 5.69
N VAL A 163 -9.42 6.11 5.41
CA VAL A 163 -10.20 5.42 6.45
C VAL A 163 -9.29 4.48 7.27
N GLY A 164 -8.38 3.76 6.62
CA GLY A 164 -7.42 2.89 7.30
C GLY A 164 -6.48 3.66 8.22
N ALA A 165 -5.97 4.81 7.79
CA ALA A 165 -5.11 5.65 8.62
C ALA A 165 -5.86 6.17 9.86
N HIS A 166 -7.12 6.57 9.70
CA HIS A 166 -7.98 6.98 10.79
C HIS A 166 -8.16 5.88 11.85
N GLU A 167 -8.63 4.70 11.42
CA GLU A 167 -8.92 3.58 12.32
C GLU A 167 -7.66 3.05 13.00
N LEU A 168 -6.52 3.04 12.31
CA LEU A 168 -5.24 2.70 12.92
C LEU A 168 -4.85 3.66 14.04
N GLY A 169 -5.27 4.92 14.00
CA GLY A 169 -5.07 5.86 15.12
C GLY A 169 -5.85 5.45 16.36
N HIS A 170 -7.09 4.98 16.21
CA HIS A 170 -7.86 4.39 17.31
C HIS A 170 -7.20 3.11 17.84
N LEU A 171 -6.70 2.24 16.95
CA LEU A 171 -5.95 1.05 17.33
C LEU A 171 -4.72 1.42 18.17
N LEU A 172 -4.07 2.56 17.88
CA LEU A 172 -2.96 3.12 18.65
C LEU A 172 -3.38 3.83 19.97
N GLY A 173 -4.68 3.89 20.26
CA GLY A 173 -5.25 4.42 21.51
C GLY A 173 -5.55 5.93 21.47
N LEU A 174 -5.56 6.54 20.29
CA LEU A 174 -5.90 7.95 20.10
C LEU A 174 -7.41 8.11 19.89
N ASP A 175 -8.00 9.17 20.43
CA ASP A 175 -9.41 9.54 20.22
C ASP A 175 -9.49 10.56 19.09
N HIS A 176 -10.71 10.94 18.70
CA HIS A 176 -10.90 11.99 17.72
C HIS A 176 -10.24 13.31 18.14
N SER A 177 -9.61 13.97 17.18
CA SER A 177 -9.01 15.29 17.37
C SER A 177 -10.07 16.39 17.21
N GLY A 178 -9.86 17.52 17.90
CA GLY A 178 -10.63 18.74 17.71
C GLY A 178 -10.19 19.57 16.50
N SER A 179 -9.14 19.15 15.78
CA SER A 179 -8.67 19.78 14.56
C SER A 179 -9.40 19.27 13.33
N ALA A 180 -9.75 20.18 12.42
CA ALA A 180 -10.44 19.84 11.18
C ALA A 180 -9.53 19.14 10.15
N GLY A 181 -8.21 19.32 10.24
CA GLY A 181 -7.24 18.69 9.34
C GLY A 181 -6.51 17.50 9.96
N ALA A 182 -7.00 16.97 11.08
CA ALA A 182 -6.41 15.80 11.71
C ALA A 182 -6.79 14.53 10.96
N THR A 183 -5.89 13.55 10.92
CA THR A 183 -6.18 12.18 10.51
C THR A 183 -7.28 11.58 11.37
N LEU A 184 -7.33 11.94 12.66
CA LEU A 184 -8.41 11.56 13.59
C LEU A 184 -9.60 12.53 13.59
N TYR A 185 -9.82 13.25 12.50
CA TYR A 185 -11.05 14.03 12.31
C TYR A 185 -12.26 13.07 12.18
N PRO A 186 -13.32 13.21 12.98
CA PRO A 186 -14.40 12.20 13.13
C PRO A 186 -15.35 12.05 11.93
N TYR A 187 -15.10 12.76 10.84
CA TYR A 187 -15.94 12.74 9.65
C TYR A 187 -15.08 12.50 8.43
N VAL A 188 -15.56 11.62 7.56
CA VAL A 188 -14.94 11.35 6.26
C VAL A 188 -15.96 11.67 5.17
N ASP A 189 -15.49 12.24 4.07
CA ASP A 189 -16.32 12.59 2.92
C ASP A 189 -15.90 11.72 1.71
N PRO A 190 -16.85 11.11 0.98
CA PRO A 190 -16.55 10.23 -0.16
C PRO A 190 -16.11 11.00 -1.43
N SER A 191 -15.86 12.30 -1.33
CA SER A 191 -15.20 13.12 -2.36
C SER A 191 -13.80 13.57 -1.94
N VAL A 192 -13.33 13.13 -0.78
CA VAL A 192 -12.09 13.54 -0.12
C VAL A 192 -11.15 12.35 -0.06
N VAL A 193 -9.92 12.57 -0.53
CA VAL A 193 -8.82 11.59 -0.54
C VAL A 193 -7.64 12.18 0.24
N LEU A 194 -7.95 12.75 1.41
CA LEU A 194 -7.13 13.83 1.97
C LEU A 194 -6.33 13.40 3.22
N HIS A 195 -6.69 12.34 3.95
CA HIS A 195 -5.94 11.90 5.14
C HIS A 195 -5.08 10.65 4.96
N ARG A 196 -4.48 10.48 3.78
CA ARG A 196 -3.52 9.38 3.54
C ARG A 196 -2.19 9.52 4.29
N SER A 197 -1.95 10.69 4.89
CA SER A 197 -0.81 10.98 5.75
C SER A 197 -1.26 11.26 7.19
N VAL A 198 -0.34 11.07 8.14
CA VAL A 198 -0.60 11.38 9.55
C VAL A 198 -0.40 12.86 9.78
N SER A 199 -1.43 13.55 10.27
CA SER A 199 -1.39 14.98 10.58
C SER A 199 -0.35 15.26 11.67
N ALA A 200 0.17 16.50 11.72
CA ALA A 200 1.11 16.90 12.77
C ALA A 200 0.48 16.78 14.18
N ASP A 201 -0.82 17.04 14.29
CA ASP A 201 -1.58 16.95 15.53
C ASP A 201 -1.59 15.52 16.09
N ASP A 202 -1.90 14.55 15.24
CA ASP A 202 -1.99 13.14 15.61
C ASP A 202 -0.61 12.49 15.75
N ALA A 203 0.38 12.94 14.97
CA ALA A 203 1.78 12.55 15.13
C ALA A 203 2.30 12.93 16.54
N VAL A 204 1.99 14.14 17.02
CA VAL A 204 2.30 14.55 18.39
C VAL A 204 1.48 13.76 19.41
N GLY A 205 0.21 13.45 19.11
CA GLY A 205 -0.60 12.52 19.89
C GLY A 205 0.07 11.16 20.08
N LEU A 206 0.64 10.59 19.01
CA LEU A 206 1.37 9.33 19.05
C LEU A 206 2.69 9.42 19.84
N ARG A 207 3.44 10.53 19.70
CA ARG A 207 4.66 10.80 20.49
C ARG A 207 4.35 10.92 21.98
N CYS A 208 3.25 11.58 22.35
CA CYS A 208 2.80 11.62 23.73
C CYS A 208 2.49 10.21 24.26
N ALA A 209 1.79 9.41 23.46
CA ALA A 209 1.32 8.10 23.88
C ALA A 209 2.46 7.11 24.13
N TYR A 210 3.48 7.16 23.27
CA TYR A 210 4.57 6.19 23.24
C TYR A 210 5.94 6.88 23.06
N PRO A 211 6.33 7.80 23.95
CA PRO A 211 7.44 8.71 23.72
C PRO A 211 8.79 8.00 23.62
N GLU A 212 9.64 8.45 22.69
CA GLU A 212 11.07 8.20 22.78
C GLU A 212 11.74 9.21 23.75
N PRO A 213 12.66 8.76 24.62
CA PRO A 213 13.23 9.66 25.63
C PRO A 213 14.04 10.82 25.05
N GLY A 214 13.71 12.05 25.45
CA GLY A 214 14.61 13.21 25.35
C GLY A 214 14.49 14.07 24.09
N GLU A 215 13.49 13.86 23.23
CA GLU A 215 13.36 14.58 21.96
C GLU A 215 12.31 15.70 21.95
N SER A 216 11.34 15.67 22.86
CA SER A 216 10.19 16.59 22.89
C SER A 216 10.08 17.38 24.18
N GLY A 217 9.37 18.51 24.13
CA GLY A 217 9.01 19.34 25.29
C GLY A 217 7.49 19.46 25.44
N ALA A 218 7.07 20.25 26.43
CA ALA A 218 5.66 20.45 26.74
C ALA A 218 5.32 21.92 27.03
N LEU A 219 4.05 22.27 26.82
CA LEU A 219 3.45 23.54 27.26
C LEU A 219 2.40 23.26 28.33
N VAL A 220 2.50 23.94 29.47
CA VAL A 220 1.61 23.72 30.62
C VAL A 220 0.98 25.03 31.06
N GLY A 221 -0.34 25.03 31.22
CA GLY A 221 -1.08 26.25 31.58
C GLY A 221 -2.52 25.95 32.00
N ASN A 222 -3.33 27.01 32.07
CA ASN A 222 -4.75 26.92 32.39
C ASN A 222 -5.60 27.79 31.45
N VAL A 223 -6.87 27.43 31.28
CA VAL A 223 -7.88 28.22 30.56
C VAL A 223 -8.95 28.66 31.55
N ALA A 224 -9.19 29.96 31.61
CA ALA A 224 -10.16 30.55 32.54
C ALA A 224 -11.00 31.63 31.86
N ARG A 225 -12.20 31.87 32.38
CA ARG A 225 -13.10 32.92 31.90
C ARG A 225 -12.53 34.30 32.21
N ALA A 226 -12.36 35.14 31.20
CA ALA A 226 -11.89 36.52 31.37
C ALA A 226 -12.82 37.37 32.27
N SER A 227 -14.10 37.02 32.36
CA SER A 227 -15.11 37.77 33.12
C SER A 227 -15.01 37.60 34.64
N ASN A 228 -14.60 36.42 35.12
CA ASN A 228 -14.68 36.06 36.54
C ASN A 228 -13.59 35.10 37.03
N GLY A 229 -12.75 34.56 36.13
CA GLY A 229 -11.69 33.62 36.45
C GLY A 229 -12.15 32.18 36.65
N ASP A 230 -13.41 31.86 36.36
CA ASP A 230 -13.92 30.49 36.47
C ASP A 230 -13.16 29.57 35.51
N GLU A 231 -12.89 28.34 35.94
CA GLU A 231 -12.21 27.33 35.14
C GLU A 231 -13.03 26.98 33.88
N VAL A 232 -12.34 26.75 32.76
CA VAL A 232 -12.98 26.38 31.49
C VAL A 232 -12.60 24.95 31.13
N PRO A 233 -13.47 23.97 31.44
CA PRO A 233 -13.18 22.58 31.10
C PRO A 233 -13.43 22.29 29.63
N GLY A 234 -12.59 21.42 29.04
CA GLY A 234 -12.75 20.95 27.66
C GLY A 234 -12.54 22.03 26.59
N ALA A 235 -11.80 23.09 26.91
CA ALA A 235 -11.34 24.04 25.91
C ALA A 235 -10.28 23.37 25.03
N LEU A 236 -10.40 23.48 23.71
CA LEU A 236 -9.36 23.02 22.81
C LEU A 236 -8.23 24.03 22.80
N VAL A 237 -7.08 23.63 23.32
CA VAL A 237 -5.83 24.39 23.33
C VAL A 237 -4.98 23.93 22.16
N VAL A 238 -4.55 24.87 21.32
CA VAL A 238 -3.82 24.59 20.09
C VAL A 238 -2.49 25.34 20.11
N ALA A 239 -1.41 24.66 19.74
CA ALA A 239 -0.11 25.26 19.47
C ALA A 239 0.14 25.35 17.96
N LEU A 240 0.46 26.56 17.51
CA LEU A 240 0.90 26.86 16.16
C LEU A 240 2.41 27.09 16.16
N ASP A 241 3.12 26.56 15.18
CA ASP A 241 4.53 26.84 14.99
C ASP A 241 4.79 28.31 14.56
N ALA A 242 6.05 28.67 14.35
CA ALA A 242 6.43 30.04 13.99
C ALA A 242 5.83 30.49 12.63
N SER A 243 5.65 29.57 11.68
CA SER A 243 4.96 29.81 10.40
C SER A 243 3.44 29.94 10.58
N GLY A 244 2.87 29.31 11.61
CA GLY A 244 1.43 29.26 11.81
C GLY A 244 0.79 27.94 11.43
N ARG A 245 1.58 26.92 11.16
CA ARG A 245 1.08 25.55 11.01
C ARG A 245 0.66 25.02 12.37
N GLN A 246 -0.41 24.24 12.38
CA GLN A 246 -0.82 23.52 13.56
C GLN A 246 0.24 22.46 13.91
N ALA A 247 0.73 22.51 15.14
CA ALA A 247 1.73 21.57 15.63
C ALA A 247 1.09 20.50 16.52
N ALA A 248 0.16 20.89 17.40
CA ALA A 248 -0.56 19.97 18.28
C ALA A 248 -1.74 20.66 18.95
N SER A 249 -2.64 19.84 19.51
CA SER A 249 -3.79 20.27 20.29
C SER A 249 -4.11 19.33 21.44
N VAL A 250 -4.78 19.85 22.47
CA VAL A 250 -5.22 19.12 23.66
C VAL A 250 -6.48 19.77 24.23
N LEU A 251 -7.28 19.00 24.98
CA LEU A 251 -8.40 19.54 25.75
C LEU A 251 -7.96 19.89 27.17
N SER A 252 -8.40 21.05 27.67
CA SER A 252 -8.27 21.35 29.09
C SER A 252 -9.10 20.40 29.96
N ASP A 253 -8.59 20.08 31.14
CA ASP A 253 -9.23 19.19 32.09
C ASP A 253 -10.42 19.86 32.83
N GLY A 254 -11.02 19.15 33.80
CA GLY A 254 -12.14 19.66 34.59
C GLY A 254 -11.86 20.94 35.40
N LEU A 255 -10.58 21.28 35.60
CA LEU A 255 -10.10 22.47 36.29
C LEU A 255 -9.53 23.51 35.32
N GLY A 256 -9.74 23.33 34.02
CA GLY A 256 -9.21 24.20 32.97
C GLY A 256 -7.70 24.06 32.77
N ALA A 257 -7.02 23.14 33.46
CA ALA A 257 -5.59 22.91 33.27
C ALA A 257 -5.33 22.17 31.95
N PHE A 258 -4.21 22.45 31.30
CA PHE A 258 -3.77 21.72 30.13
C PHE A 258 -2.26 21.46 30.18
N GLU A 259 -1.87 20.34 29.57
CA GLU A 259 -0.49 19.96 29.33
C GLU A 259 -0.41 19.43 27.90
N LEU A 260 0.34 20.14 27.04
CA LEU A 260 0.52 19.81 25.63
C LEU A 260 1.97 19.35 25.42
N GLU A 261 2.21 18.06 25.55
CA GLU A 261 3.51 17.38 25.40
C GLU A 261 3.79 16.96 23.95
N GLY A 262 4.96 16.36 23.71
CA GLY A 262 5.33 15.79 22.41
C GLY A 262 5.75 16.84 21.37
N LEU A 263 5.79 18.12 21.76
CA LEU A 263 6.20 19.22 20.88
C LEU A 263 7.70 19.18 20.62
N ALA A 264 8.08 19.36 19.36
CA ALA A 264 9.48 19.58 19.01
C ALA A 264 10.02 20.87 19.69
N PRO A 265 11.34 20.98 19.93
CA PRO A 265 11.93 22.23 20.38
C PRO A 265 11.68 23.34 19.35
N GLY A 266 11.14 24.47 19.79
CA GLY A 266 10.65 25.48 18.86
C GLY A 266 10.01 26.67 19.55
N THR A 267 9.47 27.58 18.75
CA THR A 267 8.69 28.73 19.21
C THR A 267 7.25 28.58 18.74
N TYR A 268 6.30 28.70 19.67
CA TYR A 268 4.91 28.41 19.44
C TYR A 268 4.00 29.57 19.81
N ARG A 269 2.96 29.81 19.02
CA ARG A 269 1.81 30.63 19.41
C ARG A 269 0.73 29.70 19.96
N VAL A 270 0.16 30.03 21.12
CA VAL A 270 -0.81 29.16 21.80
C VAL A 270 -2.12 29.90 21.96
N TYR A 271 -3.23 29.22 21.69
CA TYR A 271 -4.56 29.76 21.93
C TYR A 271 -5.50 28.68 22.46
N ALA A 272 -6.60 29.10 23.07
CA ALA A 272 -7.71 28.23 23.45
C ALA A 272 -8.96 28.63 22.69
N ARG A 273 -9.80 27.66 22.30
CA ARG A 273 -11.11 27.86 21.68
C ARG A 273 -12.16 26.91 22.26
N PRO A 274 -13.46 27.23 22.15
CA PRO A 274 -14.52 26.27 22.46
C PRO A 274 -14.48 25.10 21.48
N LEU A 275 -14.82 23.88 21.95
CA LEU A 275 -15.07 22.73 21.08
C LEU A 275 -16.56 22.71 20.69
N ASP A 276 -16.98 23.71 19.91
CA ASP A 276 -18.35 24.05 19.55
C ASP A 276 -18.70 23.77 18.08
N GLY A 277 -17.88 22.98 17.39
CA GLY A 277 -18.04 22.63 15.98
C GLY A 277 -16.77 22.92 15.16
N PRO A 278 -16.47 22.13 14.11
CA PRO A 278 -17.27 21.01 13.61
C PRO A 278 -17.20 19.75 14.49
N VAL A 279 -16.19 19.64 15.37
CA VAL A 279 -16.08 18.56 16.37
C VAL A 279 -16.73 18.99 17.68
N SER A 280 -17.38 18.04 18.37
CA SER A 280 -18.08 18.25 19.63
C SER A 280 -17.84 17.11 20.62
N SER A 281 -18.38 17.22 21.83
CA SER A 281 -18.31 16.15 22.85
C SER A 281 -18.92 14.81 22.41
N TYR A 282 -19.82 14.80 21.41
CA TYR A 282 -20.41 13.57 20.89
C TYR A 282 -19.43 12.73 20.09
N ASN A 283 -18.39 13.36 19.56
CA ASN A 283 -17.36 12.69 18.80
C ASN A 283 -16.30 12.08 19.73
N LEU A 284 -16.23 12.47 21.01
CA LEU A 284 -15.18 12.00 21.90
C LEU A 284 -15.65 10.81 22.75
N THR A 285 -14.69 10.04 23.27
CA THR A 285 -14.97 9.03 24.31
C THR A 285 -15.73 9.66 25.48
N THR A 286 -16.77 8.99 25.95
CA THR A 286 -17.69 9.54 26.96
C THR A 286 -17.00 10.07 28.23
N GLY A 287 -17.53 11.16 28.78
CA GLY A 287 -17.17 11.70 30.09
C GLY A 287 -16.12 12.83 30.09
N TRP A 288 -15.97 13.50 28.95
CA TRP A 288 -15.46 14.87 28.89
C TRP A 288 -16.53 15.86 29.34
N SER A 289 -16.12 16.89 30.08
CA SER A 289 -16.95 18.08 30.34
C SER A 289 -16.47 19.20 29.43
N ILE A 290 -17.29 19.61 28.46
CA ILE A 290 -16.93 20.61 27.46
C ILE A 290 -17.71 21.90 27.71
N ALA A 291 -17.01 22.99 28.01
CA ALA A 291 -17.56 24.33 27.97
C ALA A 291 -17.48 24.88 26.54
N THR A 292 -18.56 25.51 26.07
CA THR A 292 -18.61 26.09 24.70
C THR A 292 -18.99 27.58 24.69
N SER A 293 -19.41 28.15 25.81
CA SER A 293 -19.95 29.51 25.86
C SER A 293 -18.88 30.62 25.94
N PHE A 294 -17.72 30.46 25.29
CA PHE A 294 -16.62 31.43 25.24
C PHE A 294 -16.06 31.58 23.82
N GLU A 295 -15.30 32.63 23.53
CA GLU A 295 -14.61 32.80 22.22
C GLU A 295 -13.14 32.41 22.30
N ALA A 296 -12.54 32.22 21.13
CA ALA A 296 -11.12 31.92 21.07
C ALA A 296 -10.25 33.09 21.58
N SER A 297 -9.18 32.77 22.30
CA SER A 297 -8.23 33.73 22.84
C SER A 297 -6.82 33.17 22.83
N ALA A 298 -5.82 34.00 22.52
CA ALA A 298 -4.42 33.60 22.38
C ALA A 298 -3.53 34.19 23.47
N LEU A 299 -2.41 33.53 23.76
CA LEU A 299 -1.32 34.14 24.51
C LEU A 299 -0.72 35.30 23.69
N GLY A 300 -0.48 36.43 24.36
CA GLY A 300 0.00 37.66 23.69
C GLY A 300 1.44 37.59 23.19
N THR A 301 2.23 36.59 23.62
CA THR A 301 3.63 36.40 23.17
C THR A 301 3.88 34.93 22.83
N PRO A 302 4.63 34.65 21.75
CA PRO A 302 5.09 33.30 21.45
C PRO A 302 5.93 32.72 22.60
N VAL A 303 5.85 31.40 22.76
CA VAL A 303 6.49 30.65 23.85
C VAL A 303 7.56 29.72 23.27
N VAL A 304 8.73 29.69 23.91
CA VAL A 304 9.81 28.77 23.54
C VAL A 304 9.66 27.45 24.29
N VAL A 305 9.68 26.34 23.55
CA VAL A 305 9.72 24.97 24.06
C VAL A 305 11.13 24.42 23.84
N ALA A 306 11.71 23.83 24.87
CA ALA A 306 13.00 23.15 24.81
C ALA A 306 12.80 21.64 24.99
N ALA A 307 13.72 20.85 24.43
CA ALA A 307 13.72 19.40 24.59
C ALA A 307 13.76 19.00 26.08
N GLY A 308 12.90 18.05 26.46
CA GLY A 308 12.79 17.52 27.81
C GLY A 308 12.26 18.50 28.86
N ALA A 309 11.75 19.67 28.45
CA ALA A 309 11.27 20.70 29.36
C ALA A 309 9.76 20.94 29.23
N ALA A 310 9.09 21.09 30.38
CA ALA A 310 7.74 21.61 30.45
C ALA A 310 7.78 23.13 30.68
N THR A 311 7.39 23.89 29.66
CA THR A 311 7.33 25.36 29.72
C THR A 311 5.98 25.81 30.25
N GLN A 312 6.00 26.50 31.40
CA GLN A 312 4.81 27.11 31.99
C GLN A 312 4.40 28.36 31.20
N VAL A 313 3.17 28.39 30.71
CA VAL A 313 2.65 29.50 29.89
C VAL A 313 1.63 30.38 30.59
N GLY A 314 1.20 29.98 31.79
CA GLY A 314 0.23 30.73 32.59
C GLY A 314 -1.21 30.50 32.13
N GLU A 315 -2.03 31.53 32.25
CA GLU A 315 -3.48 31.47 32.00
C GLU A 315 -3.85 32.08 30.65
N ILE A 316 -4.69 31.38 29.88
CA ILE A 316 -5.38 31.88 28.71
C ILE A 316 -6.78 32.35 29.14
N ALA A 317 -6.97 33.66 29.22
CA ALA A 317 -8.25 34.26 29.58
C ALA A 317 -9.17 34.33 28.35
N VAL A 318 -10.30 33.61 28.37
CA VAL A 318 -11.26 33.53 27.25
C VAL A 318 -12.49 34.42 27.50
N PRO A 319 -12.90 35.27 26.54
CA PRO A 319 -14.07 36.14 26.67
C PRO A 319 -15.39 35.37 26.48
N PRO A 320 -16.55 35.93 26.87
CA PRO A 320 -17.84 35.30 26.60
C PRO A 320 -18.14 35.22 25.09
N LEU A 321 -18.89 34.20 24.67
CA LEU A 321 -19.27 33.96 23.27
C LEU A 321 -20.28 34.99 22.74
N HIS A 322 -20.03 35.58 21.55
CA HIS A 322 -20.95 36.50 20.87
C HIS A 322 -21.48 35.99 19.50
N GLY A 323 -21.28 34.71 19.17
CA GLY A 323 -22.02 34.04 18.09
C GLY A 323 -21.33 34.00 16.71
N LEU A 324 -20.05 34.34 16.64
CA LEU A 324 -19.20 34.07 15.47
C LEU A 324 -18.61 32.65 15.57
N ALA A 325 -18.75 31.85 14.51
CA ALA A 325 -18.17 30.50 14.42
C ALA A 325 -17.77 30.16 12.97
N LEU A 326 -16.80 29.26 12.82
CA LEU A 326 -16.31 28.75 11.53
C LEU A 326 -16.36 27.22 11.52
N GLY A 327 -16.77 26.66 10.38
CA GLY A 327 -16.85 25.23 10.10
C GLY A 327 -18.16 24.58 10.57
N SER A 328 -18.56 23.55 9.84
CA SER A 328 -19.59 22.58 10.22
C SER A 328 -19.14 21.16 9.87
N SER A 329 -19.81 20.14 10.43
CA SER A 329 -19.54 18.74 10.09
C SER A 329 -19.97 18.35 8.67
N SER A 330 -20.50 19.30 7.87
CA SER A 330 -20.88 19.08 6.47
C SER A 330 -19.89 19.72 5.49
N ASP A 331 -18.84 20.36 6.00
CA ASP A 331 -17.74 20.86 5.17
C ASP A 331 -16.77 19.73 4.86
N ALA A 332 -16.18 19.74 3.66
CA ALA A 332 -15.22 18.75 3.20
C ALA A 332 -13.82 19.09 3.75
N PHE A 333 -13.57 18.74 5.01
CA PHE A 333 -12.27 18.99 5.63
C PHE A 333 -11.24 17.87 5.38
N PRO A 334 -9.95 18.22 5.35
CA PRO A 334 -9.42 19.58 5.27
C PRO A 334 -9.72 20.23 3.92
N LEU A 335 -9.78 21.56 3.90
CA LEU A 335 -9.77 22.33 2.65
C LEU A 335 -8.36 22.25 2.07
N ARG A 336 -8.15 21.43 1.05
CA ARG A 336 -6.82 21.24 0.44
C ARG A 336 -6.52 22.34 -0.59
N ALA A 337 -5.45 23.09 -0.35
CA ALA A 337 -4.94 24.11 -1.26
C ALA A 337 -3.52 23.77 -1.74
N THR A 338 -3.31 23.86 -3.04
CA THR A 338 -2.02 23.55 -3.68
C THR A 338 -1.10 24.75 -3.65
N SER A 339 0.17 24.55 -3.28
CA SER A 339 1.16 25.62 -3.36
C SER A 339 1.34 26.14 -4.79
N GLY A 340 1.26 27.46 -4.95
CA GLY A 340 1.34 28.15 -6.25
C GLY A 340 -0.01 28.36 -6.94
N GLU A 341 -1.12 27.97 -6.30
CA GLU A 341 -2.46 28.06 -6.86
C GLU A 341 -3.41 28.91 -6.01
N THR A 342 -4.47 29.39 -6.65
CA THR A 342 -5.62 30.01 -5.99
C THR A 342 -6.81 29.04 -6.02
N THR A 343 -7.26 28.56 -4.85
CA THR A 343 -8.33 27.56 -4.74
C THR A 343 -9.61 28.17 -4.17
N PRO A 344 -10.79 27.96 -4.79
CA PRO A 344 -12.07 28.37 -4.22
C PRO A 344 -12.58 27.35 -3.19
N PHE A 345 -13.12 27.84 -2.08
CA PHE A 345 -13.81 27.02 -1.09
C PHE A 345 -15.16 27.61 -0.68
N SER A 346 -16.02 26.74 -0.15
CA SER A 346 -17.21 27.11 0.61
C SER A 346 -17.07 26.54 2.01
N LEU A 347 -17.37 27.36 3.01
CA LEU A 347 -17.21 27.00 4.42
C LEU A 347 -18.45 27.46 5.19
N HIS A 348 -19.05 26.57 5.96
CA HIS A 348 -20.18 26.90 6.81
C HIS A 348 -19.74 27.57 8.12
N GLY A 349 -20.67 28.19 8.84
CA GLY A 349 -20.39 28.79 10.14
C GLY A 349 -21.59 29.54 10.72
N ALA A 350 -21.33 30.47 11.62
CA ALA A 350 -22.35 31.34 12.21
C ALA A 350 -21.80 32.77 12.37
N GLY A 351 -22.68 33.77 12.28
CA GLY A 351 -22.28 35.17 12.41
C GLY A 351 -21.41 35.70 11.27
N LEU A 352 -21.30 34.97 10.15
CA LEU A 352 -20.48 35.31 8.97
C LEU A 352 -21.16 36.39 8.13
N LEU A 353 -21.21 37.61 8.65
CA LEU A 353 -21.86 38.77 8.03
C LEU A 353 -20.86 39.66 7.28
N PRO A 354 -21.31 40.51 6.33
CA PRO A 354 -20.44 41.49 5.68
C PRO A 354 -19.66 42.35 6.70
N GLY A 355 -18.33 42.41 6.54
CA GLY A 355 -17.42 43.11 7.47
C GLY A 355 -16.63 42.18 8.38
N VAL A 356 -16.94 40.88 8.43
CA VAL A 356 -16.04 39.87 9.00
C VAL A 356 -14.80 39.74 8.11
N ALA A 357 -13.62 39.86 8.71
CA ALA A 357 -12.34 39.60 8.04
C ALA A 357 -11.98 38.12 8.19
N LEU A 358 -11.55 37.49 7.09
CA LEU A 358 -10.97 36.15 7.09
C LEU A 358 -9.46 36.23 6.91
N ALA A 359 -8.74 35.33 7.57
CA ALA A 359 -7.29 35.19 7.44
C ALA A 359 -6.87 33.74 7.68
N CYS A 360 -5.69 33.37 7.19
CA CYS A 360 -5.00 32.15 7.58
C CYS A 360 -4.15 32.41 8.86
N SER A 361 -3.84 31.36 9.62
CA SER A 361 -2.87 31.44 10.71
C SER A 361 -1.45 31.81 10.24
N ASP A 362 -1.10 31.52 8.99
CA ASP A 362 0.06 32.10 8.30
C ASP A 362 -0.40 33.31 7.47
N PRO A 363 0.04 34.54 7.80
CA PRO A 363 -0.33 35.74 7.05
C PRO A 363 0.25 35.79 5.63
N ALA A 364 1.15 34.87 5.24
CA ALA A 364 1.63 34.75 3.87
C ALA A 364 0.65 34.01 2.94
N ILE A 365 -0.35 33.33 3.49
CA ILE A 365 -1.44 32.72 2.72
C ILE A 365 -2.61 33.70 2.70
N ASP A 366 -2.95 34.19 1.52
CA ASP A 366 -4.00 35.18 1.35
C ASP A 366 -5.38 34.50 1.33
N VAL A 367 -6.28 34.93 2.22
CA VAL A 367 -7.66 34.43 2.29
C VAL A 367 -8.62 35.57 1.96
N THR A 368 -9.35 35.43 0.87
CA THR A 368 -10.28 36.47 0.39
C THR A 368 -11.71 35.97 0.45
N ALA A 369 -12.53 36.55 1.33
CA ALA A 369 -13.97 36.31 1.35
C ALA A 369 -14.64 36.95 0.12
N VAL A 370 -15.39 36.16 -0.64
CA VAL A 370 -16.12 36.58 -1.84
C VAL A 370 -17.57 36.92 -1.50
N ALA A 371 -18.21 36.10 -0.67
CA ALA A 371 -19.61 36.28 -0.27
C ALA A 371 -19.89 35.67 1.09
N LEU A 372 -20.72 36.36 1.88
CA LEU A 372 -21.00 36.08 3.30
C LEU A 372 -22.52 36.14 3.51
N TRP A 373 -23.13 35.02 3.94
CA TRP A 373 -24.59 34.89 4.11
C TRP A 373 -25.01 34.57 5.56
N GLY A 374 -24.17 34.91 6.55
CA GLY A 374 -24.41 34.66 7.96
C GLY A 374 -24.09 33.22 8.39
N GLY A 375 -24.48 32.22 7.60
CA GLY A 375 -24.23 30.80 7.87
C GLY A 375 -23.25 30.11 6.92
N LEU A 376 -22.79 30.82 5.88
CA LEU A 376 -21.93 30.30 4.83
C LEU A 376 -21.01 31.43 4.35
N VAL A 377 -19.77 31.08 4.01
CA VAL A 377 -18.83 31.94 3.30
C VAL A 377 -18.27 31.22 2.08
N GLN A 378 -18.21 31.94 0.96
CA GLN A 378 -17.37 31.58 -0.18
C GLN A 378 -16.07 32.37 -0.09
N LEU A 379 -14.94 31.70 -0.27
CA LEU A 379 -13.62 32.31 -0.19
C LEU A 379 -12.67 31.77 -1.28
N PHE A 380 -11.65 32.56 -1.60
CA PHE A 380 -10.47 32.10 -2.30
C PHE A 380 -9.30 32.04 -1.33
N VAL A 381 -8.48 31.00 -1.46
CA VAL A 381 -7.18 30.88 -0.79
C VAL A 381 -6.11 30.95 -1.86
N ASP A 382 -5.21 31.92 -1.77
CA ASP A 382 -4.05 32.05 -2.64
C ASP A 382 -2.80 31.61 -1.87
N VAL A 383 -2.17 30.53 -2.34
CA VAL A 383 -0.98 29.95 -1.69
C VAL A 383 0.25 30.29 -2.54
N PRO A 384 1.26 30.98 -1.98
CA PRO A 384 2.50 31.26 -2.70
C PRO A 384 3.19 29.99 -3.23
N VAL A 385 3.92 30.12 -4.34
CA VAL A 385 4.72 29.01 -4.88
C VAL A 385 5.82 28.59 -3.90
N GLY A 386 5.97 27.28 -3.69
CA GLY A 386 6.95 26.71 -2.77
C GLY A 386 6.64 26.95 -1.28
N HIS A 387 5.39 27.30 -0.95
CA HIS A 387 4.95 27.46 0.44
C HIS A 387 5.03 26.11 1.18
N ALA A 388 5.31 26.17 2.49
CA ALA A 388 5.51 24.97 3.30
C ALA A 388 4.20 24.18 3.46
N THR A 389 4.30 22.86 3.37
CA THR A 389 3.17 21.95 3.54
C THR A 389 2.73 21.85 5.00
N GLY A 390 1.48 21.44 5.20
CA GLY A 390 0.89 21.16 6.51
C GLY A 390 -0.46 21.83 6.73
N ASN A 391 -1.03 21.63 7.91
CA ASN A 391 -2.33 22.18 8.28
C ASN A 391 -2.19 23.58 8.90
N TYR A 392 -3.07 24.48 8.51
CA TYR A 392 -3.16 25.86 8.97
C TYR A 392 -4.60 26.15 9.43
N ASP A 393 -4.74 27.10 10.34
CA ASP A 393 -6.06 27.51 10.81
C ASP A 393 -6.68 28.55 9.87
N LEU A 394 -8.00 28.53 9.79
CA LEU A 394 -8.76 29.68 9.31
C LEU A 394 -9.25 30.50 10.49
N VAL A 395 -9.16 31.82 10.36
CA VAL A 395 -9.51 32.79 11.41
C VAL A 395 -10.54 33.76 10.87
N ALA A 396 -11.65 33.94 11.59
CA ALA A 396 -12.63 34.99 11.34
C ALA A 396 -12.56 36.02 12.48
N THR A 397 -12.55 37.29 12.11
CA THR A 397 -12.60 38.42 13.06
C THR A 397 -13.74 39.36 12.68
N SER A 398 -14.66 39.61 13.60
CA SER A 398 -15.74 40.59 13.37
C SER A 398 -15.23 42.02 13.53
N GLY A 399 -15.99 43.01 13.03
CA GLY A 399 -15.67 44.42 13.22
C GLY A 399 -15.67 44.88 14.69
N ALA A 400 -16.27 44.08 15.59
CA ALA A 400 -16.24 44.30 17.04
C ALA A 400 -15.03 43.62 17.73
N GLY A 401 -14.23 42.85 17.00
CA GLY A 401 -13.07 42.13 17.50
C GLY A 401 -13.38 40.71 18.03
N GLU A 402 -14.59 40.20 17.81
CA GLU A 402 -14.94 38.80 18.15
C GLU A 402 -14.15 37.86 17.25
N LEU A 403 -13.70 36.73 17.80
CA LEU A 403 -12.72 35.87 17.12
C LEU A 403 -13.16 34.41 17.12
N ALA A 404 -13.25 33.84 15.91
CA ALA A 404 -13.43 32.41 15.69
C ALA A 404 -12.20 31.83 14.98
N ARG A 405 -11.71 30.68 15.46
CA ARG A 405 -10.60 29.93 14.86
C ARG A 405 -11.07 28.53 14.52
N LEU A 406 -10.75 28.08 13.33
CA LEU A 406 -11.00 26.72 12.89
C LEU A 406 -9.64 26.01 12.71
N PRO A 407 -9.21 25.19 13.70
CA PRO A 407 -7.89 24.60 13.71
C PRO A 407 -7.69 23.65 12.54
N GLY A 408 -6.55 23.77 11.86
CA GLY A 408 -6.10 22.85 10.81
C GLY A 408 -7.00 22.73 9.57
N ALA A 409 -8.01 23.58 9.41
CA ALA A 409 -8.98 23.46 8.33
C ALA A 409 -8.41 23.65 6.93
N LEU A 410 -7.29 24.35 6.79
CA LEU A 410 -6.60 24.48 5.50
C LEU A 410 -5.41 23.54 5.48
N GLU A 411 -5.37 22.59 4.56
CA GLU A 411 -4.18 21.78 4.29
C GLU A 411 -3.45 22.33 3.07
N VAL A 412 -2.21 22.79 3.25
CA VAL A 412 -1.35 23.17 2.13
C VAL A 412 -0.53 21.96 1.68
N VAL A 413 -0.63 21.64 0.40
CA VAL A 413 0.07 20.52 -0.23
C VAL A 413 0.95 21.00 -1.39
N PRO A 414 1.99 20.23 -1.79
CA PRO A 414 2.73 20.54 -3.01
C PRO A 414 1.88 20.16 -4.24
N PRO A 415 2.27 20.61 -5.45
CA PRO A 415 1.67 20.12 -6.69
C PRO A 415 1.77 18.60 -6.82
N GLU A 416 0.71 17.99 -7.35
CA GLU A 416 0.62 16.54 -7.60
C GLU A 416 1.80 16.06 -8.46
N PRO A 417 2.46 14.94 -8.10
CA PRO A 417 3.44 14.34 -9.00
C PRO A 417 2.72 13.89 -10.27
N GLN A 418 3.37 14.04 -11.42
CA GLN A 418 2.85 13.52 -12.69
C GLN A 418 3.60 12.26 -13.05
N VAL A 419 2.87 11.22 -13.46
CA VAL A 419 3.42 9.95 -13.91
C VAL A 419 3.08 9.82 -15.39
N ASP A 420 4.08 10.02 -16.25
CA ASP A 420 3.87 10.15 -17.69
C ASP A 420 4.10 8.82 -18.42
N ALA A 421 5.10 8.05 -18.01
CA ALA A 421 5.44 6.78 -18.63
C ALA A 421 6.14 5.80 -17.68
N VAL A 422 6.08 4.52 -18.02
CA VAL A 422 6.87 3.44 -17.38
C VAL A 422 7.54 2.58 -18.46
N SER A 423 8.81 2.24 -18.28
CA SER A 423 9.58 1.42 -19.22
C SER A 423 10.54 0.46 -18.51
N PRO A 424 10.49 -0.85 -18.80
CA PRO A 424 9.45 -1.51 -19.59
C PRO A 424 8.08 -1.43 -18.90
N SER A 425 7.00 -1.52 -19.68
CA SER A 425 5.62 -1.57 -19.16
C SER A 425 5.14 -3.01 -18.92
N ALA A 426 5.95 -4.01 -19.29
CA ALA A 426 5.78 -5.39 -18.85
C ALA A 426 6.85 -5.74 -17.79
N ILE A 427 6.44 -6.45 -16.73
CA ILE A 427 7.32 -6.87 -15.64
C ILE A 427 7.11 -8.34 -15.32
N ASP A 428 8.15 -8.97 -14.77
CA ASP A 428 8.07 -10.30 -14.19
C ASP A 428 7.21 -10.31 -12.93
N SER A 429 6.18 -11.15 -12.91
CA SER A 429 5.33 -11.36 -11.73
C SER A 429 6.05 -12.06 -10.59
N ASP A 430 7.18 -12.74 -10.82
CA ASP A 430 8.09 -13.21 -9.76
C ASP A 430 9.00 -12.10 -9.21
N GLY A 431 9.01 -10.93 -9.85
CA GLY A 431 9.76 -9.74 -9.45
C GLY A 431 11.18 -9.66 -10.04
N GLY A 432 11.95 -8.68 -9.58
CA GLY A 432 13.32 -8.42 -10.02
C GLY A 432 13.45 -7.55 -11.28
N THR A 433 12.33 -7.23 -11.95
CA THR A 433 12.34 -6.33 -13.11
C THR A 433 12.68 -4.91 -12.66
N VAL A 434 13.63 -4.26 -13.34
CA VAL A 434 13.94 -2.85 -13.10
C VAL A 434 13.14 -2.01 -14.09
N VAL A 435 12.23 -1.19 -13.58
CA VAL A 435 11.44 -0.24 -14.37
C VAL A 435 11.89 1.20 -14.09
N LEU A 436 11.91 2.00 -15.15
CA LEU A 436 12.05 3.45 -15.08
C LEU A 436 10.67 4.08 -15.17
N VAL A 437 10.36 4.97 -14.23
CA VAL A 437 9.14 5.77 -14.22
C VAL A 437 9.52 7.20 -14.58
N GLU A 438 9.00 7.70 -15.69
CA GLU A 438 9.20 9.07 -16.15
C GLU A 438 8.01 9.93 -15.77
N GLY A 439 8.27 11.18 -15.40
CA GLY A 439 7.23 12.09 -14.97
C GLY A 439 7.76 13.45 -14.53
N SER A 440 7.07 14.06 -13.58
CA SER A 440 7.52 15.32 -12.99
C SER A 440 7.12 15.47 -11.52
N ALA A 441 7.83 16.38 -10.86
CA ALA A 441 7.62 16.74 -9.46
C ALA A 441 7.82 15.58 -8.47
N PHE A 442 8.68 14.62 -8.79
CA PHE A 442 9.11 13.59 -7.85
C PHE A 442 10.00 14.20 -6.75
N ARG A 443 9.70 13.87 -5.49
CA ARG A 443 10.28 14.46 -4.29
C ARG A 443 10.81 13.39 -3.34
N SER A 444 11.75 13.74 -2.47
CA SER A 444 12.23 12.82 -1.42
C SER A 444 11.08 12.41 -0.48
N GLY A 445 11.14 11.19 0.04
CA GLY A 445 10.13 10.64 0.95
C GLY A 445 8.89 10.05 0.26
N LEU A 446 8.83 10.07 -1.08
CA LEU A 446 7.78 9.38 -1.84
C LEU A 446 7.88 7.85 -1.73
N HIS A 447 6.77 7.19 -2.06
CA HIS A 447 6.71 5.77 -2.32
C HIS A 447 5.95 5.49 -3.62
N VAL A 448 6.15 4.30 -4.19
CA VAL A 448 5.44 3.82 -5.37
C VAL A 448 4.57 2.65 -4.97
N ALA A 449 3.29 2.67 -5.32
CA ALA A 449 2.42 1.50 -5.26
C ALA A 449 2.22 0.91 -6.67
N LEU A 450 2.28 -0.42 -6.74
CA LEU A 450 2.08 -1.19 -7.96
C LEU A 450 1.52 -2.56 -7.57
N GLY A 451 0.27 -2.83 -7.97
CA GLY A 451 -0.49 -3.98 -7.49
C GLY A 451 -0.64 -3.97 -5.97
N ASP A 452 -0.34 -5.10 -5.31
CA ASP A 452 -0.39 -5.22 -3.85
C ASP A 452 0.91 -4.71 -3.16
N ARG A 453 1.87 -4.18 -3.92
CA ARG A 453 3.21 -3.81 -3.43
C ARG A 453 3.37 -2.32 -3.23
N ILE A 454 4.14 -1.97 -2.19
CA ILE A 454 4.70 -0.64 -1.97
C ILE A 454 6.22 -0.72 -2.04
N TYR A 455 6.82 0.19 -2.80
CA TYR A 455 8.25 0.42 -2.91
C TYR A 455 8.57 1.75 -2.25
N ALA A 456 9.52 1.75 -1.32
CA ALA A 456 9.95 2.94 -0.60
C ALA A 456 11.43 3.23 -0.91
N GLN A 457 11.84 4.50 -0.77
CA GLN A 457 13.23 4.88 -1.04
C GLN A 457 14.21 4.03 -0.21
N GLY A 458 15.17 3.40 -0.89
CA GLY A 458 16.14 2.47 -0.27
C GLY A 458 15.64 1.02 -0.12
N SER A 459 14.37 0.75 -0.46
CA SER A 459 13.78 -0.59 -0.47
C SER A 459 13.02 -0.81 -1.78
N GLY A 460 13.78 -1.12 -2.84
CA GLY A 460 13.24 -1.37 -4.18
C GLY A 460 12.89 -0.10 -4.98
N LEU A 461 13.11 1.09 -4.43
CA LEU A 461 12.89 2.37 -5.12
C LEU A 461 14.07 3.33 -4.93
N GLU A 462 14.47 3.96 -6.03
CA GLU A 462 15.47 5.00 -6.12
C GLU A 462 14.86 6.23 -6.83
N LEU A 463 14.96 7.40 -6.19
CA LEU A 463 14.68 8.69 -6.82
C LEU A 463 15.94 9.14 -7.55
N VAL A 464 15.95 9.04 -8.89
CA VAL A 464 17.10 9.42 -9.71
C VAL A 464 17.18 10.95 -9.79
N ASP A 465 16.05 11.57 -10.11
CA ASP A 465 15.86 13.03 -10.09
C ASP A 465 14.36 13.37 -10.01
N ALA A 466 14.00 14.65 -10.16
CA ALA A 466 12.62 15.11 -10.04
C ALA A 466 11.69 14.65 -11.19
N GLN A 467 12.22 13.94 -12.18
CA GLN A 467 11.52 13.44 -13.37
C GLN A 467 11.67 11.93 -13.57
N THR A 468 12.57 11.26 -12.85
CA THR A 468 12.85 9.83 -13.04
C THR A 468 12.91 9.08 -11.71
N LEU A 469 12.13 8.00 -11.61
CA LEU A 469 12.27 6.99 -10.58
C LEU A 469 12.81 5.70 -11.20
N ARG A 470 13.57 4.95 -10.42
CA ARG A 470 13.96 3.57 -10.72
C ARG A 470 13.35 2.65 -9.68
N VAL A 471 12.49 1.74 -10.10
CA VAL A 471 11.83 0.74 -9.24
C VAL A 471 12.34 -0.64 -9.60
N THR A 472 12.77 -1.42 -8.62
CA THR A 472 13.05 -2.85 -8.77
C THR A 472 11.88 -3.62 -8.20
N THR A 473 11.10 -4.26 -9.06
CA THR A 473 9.83 -4.89 -8.68
C THR A 473 10.06 -6.08 -7.76
N ALA A 474 9.10 -6.32 -6.87
CA ALA A 474 8.96 -7.55 -6.11
C ALA A 474 7.86 -8.40 -6.76
N ALA A 475 7.75 -9.66 -6.35
CA ALA A 475 6.71 -10.54 -6.86
C ALA A 475 5.32 -9.93 -6.66
N THR A 476 4.51 -9.83 -7.70
CA THR A 476 3.17 -9.23 -7.69
C THR A 476 2.22 -10.13 -8.46
N ALA A 477 0.92 -10.09 -8.16
CA ALA A 477 -0.05 -10.91 -8.87
C ALA A 477 -0.04 -10.60 -10.38
N ASP A 478 -0.26 -11.63 -11.21
CA ASP A 478 -0.45 -11.46 -12.65
C ASP A 478 -1.62 -10.50 -12.94
N GLY A 479 -1.48 -9.63 -13.94
CA GLY A 479 -2.53 -8.70 -14.33
C GLY A 479 -2.03 -7.34 -14.78
N VAL A 480 -2.97 -6.47 -15.13
CA VAL A 480 -2.72 -5.06 -15.43
C VAL A 480 -2.89 -4.28 -14.14
N HIS A 481 -1.88 -3.48 -13.80
CA HIS A 481 -1.82 -2.70 -12.57
C HIS A 481 -1.61 -1.22 -12.88
N ASP A 482 -2.23 -0.38 -12.07
CA ASP A 482 -1.89 1.04 -12.00
C ASP A 482 -0.49 1.22 -11.42
N LEU A 483 0.21 2.27 -11.87
CA LEU A 483 1.42 2.75 -11.20
C LEU A 483 1.11 4.07 -10.49
N VAL A 484 1.24 4.06 -9.17
CA VAL A 484 0.88 5.19 -8.31
C VAL A 484 2.11 5.69 -7.60
N VAL A 485 2.43 6.97 -7.74
CA VAL A 485 3.48 7.65 -7.00
C VAL A 485 2.81 8.51 -5.92
N VAL A 486 3.06 8.21 -4.66
CA VAL A 486 2.50 8.95 -3.52
C VAL A 486 3.63 9.68 -2.81
N ASP A 487 3.49 10.99 -2.65
CA ASP A 487 4.48 11.79 -1.95
C ASP A 487 4.35 11.71 -0.41
N ALA A 488 5.29 12.33 0.30
CA ALA A 488 5.29 12.31 1.77
C ALA A 488 4.12 13.08 2.40
N SER A 489 3.43 13.96 1.65
CA SER A 489 2.19 14.62 2.11
C SER A 489 0.93 13.79 1.85
N GLY A 490 1.05 12.67 1.13
CA GLY A 490 -0.08 11.81 0.75
C GLY A 490 -0.73 12.19 -0.58
N VAL A 491 -0.17 13.17 -1.31
CA VAL A 491 -0.64 13.53 -2.64
C VAL A 491 -0.13 12.51 -3.65
N GLU A 492 -1.03 12.00 -4.50
CA GLU A 492 -0.69 10.99 -5.50
C GLU A 492 -0.62 11.53 -6.93
N GLY A 493 0.14 10.81 -7.74
CA GLY A 493 0.13 10.86 -9.20
C GLY A 493 -0.03 9.43 -9.70
N ARG A 494 -0.92 9.22 -10.66
CA ARG A 494 -1.31 7.89 -11.12
C ARG A 494 -1.22 7.78 -12.62
N LEU A 495 -0.64 6.68 -13.09
CA LEU A 495 -0.76 6.23 -14.47
C LEU A 495 -1.61 4.95 -14.49
N PRO A 496 -2.90 5.06 -14.89
CA PRO A 496 -3.80 3.91 -14.88
C PRO A 496 -3.41 2.83 -15.89
N GLY A 497 -3.46 1.57 -15.48
CA GLY A 497 -3.14 0.39 -16.30
C GLY A 497 -1.74 0.42 -16.92
N ALA A 498 -0.79 1.07 -16.24
CA ALA A 498 0.54 1.34 -16.76
C ALA A 498 1.40 0.09 -16.93
N VAL A 499 1.19 -0.94 -16.09
CA VAL A 499 2.10 -2.08 -15.97
C VAL A 499 1.34 -3.39 -16.14
N GLN A 500 1.84 -4.24 -17.03
CA GLN A 500 1.43 -5.64 -17.17
C GLN A 500 2.40 -6.52 -16.39
N ALA A 501 1.93 -7.15 -15.32
CA ALA A 501 2.65 -8.21 -14.62
C ALA A 501 2.28 -9.57 -15.21
N ALA A 502 3.28 -10.36 -15.57
CA ALA A 502 3.16 -11.74 -16.01
C ALA A 502 4.54 -12.42 -15.90
N LEU A 503 4.58 -13.75 -15.93
CA LEU A 503 5.86 -14.45 -16.05
C LEU A 503 6.53 -14.05 -17.37
N LEU A 504 7.75 -13.52 -17.27
CA LEU A 504 8.53 -13.13 -18.45
C LEU A 504 9.19 -14.36 -19.08
N PRO A 505 9.40 -14.37 -20.41
CA PRO A 505 10.11 -15.45 -21.05
C PRO A 505 11.56 -15.52 -20.60
N SER A 506 12.13 -16.72 -20.63
CA SER A 506 13.55 -16.97 -20.40
C SER A 506 14.21 -17.58 -21.63
N ILE A 507 15.53 -17.44 -21.79
CA ILE A 507 16.29 -18.21 -22.79
C ILE A 507 17.29 -19.08 -22.02
N GLU A 508 17.06 -20.39 -22.03
CA GLU A 508 17.95 -21.37 -21.41
C GLU A 508 19.02 -21.84 -22.39
N THR A 509 18.64 -22.15 -23.63
CA THR A 509 19.58 -22.63 -24.67
C THR A 509 19.25 -22.06 -26.03
N ILE A 510 20.29 -21.78 -26.82
CA ILE A 510 20.22 -21.43 -28.24
C ILE A 510 21.01 -22.50 -29.00
N PHE A 511 20.39 -23.16 -29.97
CA PHE A 511 21.06 -24.18 -30.78
C PHE A 511 20.73 -24.02 -32.28
N PRO A 512 21.75 -24.02 -33.17
CA PRO A 512 23.19 -23.89 -32.89
C PRO A 512 23.57 -22.55 -32.23
N THR A 513 24.76 -22.47 -31.63
CA THR A 513 25.24 -21.22 -30.99
C THR A 513 25.94 -20.27 -31.95
N ALA A 514 26.23 -20.74 -33.17
CA ALA A 514 26.70 -19.91 -34.28
C ALA A 514 26.07 -20.33 -35.62
N GLY A 515 26.13 -19.44 -36.60
CA GLY A 515 25.62 -19.68 -37.95
C GLY A 515 26.22 -18.75 -39.01
N THR A 516 26.01 -19.02 -40.28
CA THR A 516 26.61 -18.26 -41.38
C THR A 516 26.24 -16.76 -41.36
N ALA A 517 27.23 -15.90 -41.59
CA ALA A 517 27.07 -14.45 -41.74
C ALA A 517 26.13 -14.06 -42.90
N THR A 518 25.88 -14.95 -43.86
CA THR A 518 24.91 -14.71 -44.93
C THR A 518 23.45 -14.78 -44.47
N GLY A 519 23.19 -15.22 -43.24
CA GLY A 519 21.86 -15.47 -42.70
C GLY A 519 21.24 -16.77 -43.21
N GLY A 520 20.09 -17.12 -42.66
CA GLY A 520 19.31 -18.32 -42.99
C GLY A 520 19.55 -19.52 -42.07
N THR A 521 20.43 -19.40 -41.08
CA THR A 521 20.63 -20.44 -40.06
C THR A 521 19.35 -20.60 -39.26
N GLU A 522 18.81 -21.82 -39.19
CA GLU A 522 17.69 -22.12 -38.32
C GLU A 522 18.20 -22.27 -36.88
N LEU A 523 17.66 -21.47 -35.95
CA LEU A 523 17.94 -21.60 -34.52
C LEU A 523 16.70 -22.10 -33.79
N LEU A 524 16.91 -23.03 -32.86
CA LEU A 524 15.94 -23.40 -31.83
C LEU A 524 16.37 -22.77 -30.50
N LEU A 525 15.48 -21.98 -29.92
CA LEU A 525 15.60 -21.43 -28.59
C LEU A 525 14.74 -22.27 -27.65
N ARG A 526 15.32 -22.71 -26.53
CA ARG A 526 14.56 -23.27 -25.40
C ARG A 526 14.53 -22.33 -24.23
N GLY A 527 13.45 -22.36 -23.49
CA GLY A 527 13.29 -21.67 -22.22
C GLY A 527 11.90 -21.93 -21.67
N GLU A 528 11.34 -20.92 -21.01
CA GLU A 528 9.99 -20.96 -20.45
C GLU A 528 9.20 -19.72 -20.87
N HIS A 529 7.87 -19.82 -20.80
CA HIS A 529 6.91 -18.71 -20.97
C HIS A 529 6.93 -18.03 -22.34
N TYR A 530 7.20 -18.77 -23.40
CA TYR A 530 7.02 -18.26 -24.75
C TYR A 530 5.54 -18.17 -25.13
N ALA A 531 5.18 -17.07 -25.79
CA ALA A 531 3.82 -16.79 -26.22
C ALA A 531 3.81 -16.22 -27.64
N ASP A 532 2.67 -16.36 -28.32
CA ASP A 532 2.46 -15.79 -29.65
C ASP A 532 2.74 -14.28 -29.66
N GLY A 533 3.46 -13.82 -30.70
CA GLY A 533 3.75 -12.38 -30.90
C GLY A 533 5.07 -11.89 -30.29
N VAL A 534 5.86 -12.78 -29.66
CA VAL A 534 7.26 -12.52 -29.30
C VAL A 534 8.07 -12.03 -30.51
N GLN A 535 8.89 -11.00 -30.29
CA GLN A 535 9.85 -10.50 -31.29
C GLN A 535 11.26 -10.96 -30.93
N VAL A 536 12.06 -11.32 -31.93
CA VAL A 536 13.48 -11.64 -31.72
C VAL A 536 14.35 -10.66 -32.48
N ARG A 537 15.43 -10.22 -31.85
CA ARG A 537 16.45 -9.35 -32.43
C ARG A 537 17.84 -9.97 -32.22
N ILE A 538 18.75 -9.74 -33.15
CA ILE A 538 20.17 -10.07 -32.99
C ILE A 538 20.97 -8.79 -33.22
N ASP A 539 21.66 -8.31 -32.18
CA ASP A 539 22.39 -7.02 -32.18
C ASP A 539 21.50 -5.85 -32.65
N GLY A 540 20.25 -5.83 -32.16
CA GLY A 540 19.23 -4.85 -32.53
C GLY A 540 18.57 -5.06 -33.91
N GLN A 541 19.07 -5.96 -34.76
CA GLN A 541 18.44 -6.28 -36.05
C GLN A 541 17.25 -7.22 -35.87
N PRO A 542 16.04 -6.88 -36.37
CA PRO A 542 14.86 -7.72 -36.20
C PRO A 542 14.94 -9.00 -37.03
N VAL A 543 14.48 -10.10 -36.45
CA VAL A 543 14.31 -11.39 -37.11
C VAL A 543 12.92 -11.44 -37.76
N ALA A 544 12.86 -11.68 -39.07
CA ALA A 544 11.62 -11.53 -39.83
C ALA A 544 10.60 -12.65 -39.62
N ALA A 545 11.06 -13.86 -39.27
CA ALA A 545 10.22 -15.03 -39.06
C ALA A 545 10.55 -15.65 -37.69
N VAL A 546 9.59 -15.50 -36.77
CA VAL A 546 9.62 -16.11 -35.43
C VAL A 546 8.44 -17.09 -35.37
N GLU A 547 8.74 -18.37 -35.19
CA GLU A 547 7.77 -19.44 -35.03
C GLU A 547 7.80 -19.90 -33.57
N VAL A 548 6.75 -19.60 -32.80
CA VAL A 548 6.58 -20.16 -31.45
C VAL A 548 5.98 -21.55 -31.62
N LEU A 549 6.71 -22.58 -31.18
CA LEU A 549 6.27 -23.97 -31.32
C LEU A 549 5.39 -24.40 -30.15
N ASP A 550 5.81 -24.03 -28.94
CA ASP A 550 5.12 -24.23 -27.67
C ASP A 550 5.66 -23.22 -26.64
N ASP A 551 5.24 -23.34 -25.37
CA ASP A 551 5.63 -22.45 -24.27
C ASP A 551 7.10 -22.60 -23.85
N GLU A 552 7.83 -23.59 -24.39
CA GLU A 552 9.23 -23.86 -24.11
C GLU A 552 10.15 -23.70 -25.33
N ARG A 553 9.59 -23.59 -26.56
CA ARG A 553 10.37 -23.61 -27.81
C ARG A 553 9.99 -22.52 -28.81
N VAL A 554 11.00 -21.80 -29.29
CA VAL A 554 10.89 -20.87 -30.42
C VAL A 554 11.88 -21.26 -31.52
N ARG A 555 11.42 -21.31 -32.76
CA ARG A 555 12.25 -21.47 -33.96
C ARG A 555 12.36 -20.13 -34.70
N ILE A 556 13.57 -19.78 -35.10
CA ILE A 556 13.83 -18.60 -35.93
C ILE A 556 14.79 -18.91 -37.08
N GLN A 557 14.84 -18.01 -38.09
CA GLN A 557 15.91 -17.98 -39.09
C GLN A 557 16.73 -16.71 -38.95
N THR A 558 18.05 -16.84 -38.86
CA THR A 558 18.94 -15.68 -38.67
C THR A 558 18.89 -14.72 -39.88
N PRO A 559 18.82 -13.40 -39.65
CA PRO A 559 19.10 -12.44 -40.71
C PRO A 559 20.60 -12.48 -41.10
N PRO A 560 20.99 -11.89 -42.24
CA PRO A 560 22.41 -11.68 -42.53
C PRO A 560 23.06 -10.77 -41.46
N GLY A 561 24.30 -11.09 -41.08
CA GLY A 561 25.05 -10.39 -40.04
C GLY A 561 26.53 -10.25 -40.38
N ALA A 562 27.26 -9.45 -39.61
CA ALA A 562 28.71 -9.41 -39.72
C ALA A 562 29.30 -10.66 -39.04
N ALA A 563 30.30 -11.30 -39.65
CA ALA A 563 30.99 -12.41 -39.01
C ALA A 563 31.73 -11.94 -37.74
N GLY A 564 31.67 -12.74 -36.69
CA GLY A 564 32.18 -12.45 -35.35
C GLY A 564 31.13 -12.73 -34.27
N GLY A 565 31.34 -12.17 -33.08
CA GLY A 565 30.44 -12.35 -31.94
C GLY A 565 31.20 -12.63 -30.64
N PRO A 566 30.48 -13.00 -29.56
CA PRO A 566 29.03 -13.21 -29.52
C PRO A 566 28.23 -11.90 -29.63
N TYR A 567 27.16 -11.93 -30.40
CA TYR A 567 26.12 -10.91 -30.48
C TYR A 567 25.02 -11.19 -29.46
N LEU A 568 24.38 -10.13 -28.99
CA LEU A 568 23.21 -10.24 -28.12
C LEU A 568 22.02 -10.72 -28.94
N LEU A 569 21.43 -11.85 -28.57
CA LEU A 569 20.13 -12.28 -29.05
C LEU A 569 19.10 -11.89 -28.01
N GLU A 570 18.13 -11.08 -28.40
CA GLU A 570 17.10 -10.54 -27.52
C GLU A 570 15.73 -11.07 -27.94
N LEU A 571 14.95 -11.54 -26.96
CA LEU A 571 13.58 -11.94 -27.11
C LEU A 571 12.72 -10.93 -26.35
N GLU A 572 11.98 -10.11 -27.09
CA GLU A 572 11.18 -9.00 -26.60
C GLU A 572 9.69 -9.38 -26.63
N ILE A 573 8.99 -9.20 -25.52
CA ILE A 573 7.52 -9.34 -25.45
C ILE A 573 6.82 -7.99 -25.60
N ALA A 574 5.51 -8.03 -25.83
CA ALA A 574 4.67 -6.85 -25.76
C ALA A 574 4.86 -6.15 -24.39
N GLY A 575 5.15 -4.85 -24.40
CA GLY A 575 5.48 -4.07 -23.21
C GLY A 575 6.98 -3.89 -22.95
N GLY A 576 7.85 -4.41 -23.82
CA GLY A 576 9.28 -4.07 -23.89
C GLY A 576 10.18 -4.81 -22.91
N ALA A 577 9.67 -5.81 -22.18
CA ALA A 577 10.51 -6.70 -21.39
C ALA A 577 11.29 -7.65 -22.31
N VAL A 578 12.56 -7.93 -21.95
CA VAL A 578 13.52 -8.65 -22.80
C VAL A 578 14.20 -9.78 -22.05
N ALA A 579 14.22 -10.97 -22.66
CA ALA A 579 15.13 -12.06 -22.33
C ALA A 579 16.34 -12.03 -23.27
N SER A 580 17.52 -12.44 -22.79
CA SER A 580 18.73 -12.38 -23.63
C SER A 580 19.55 -13.66 -23.60
N GLY A 581 20.19 -13.94 -24.74
CA GLY A 581 21.20 -14.97 -24.93
C GLY A 581 22.30 -14.48 -25.86
N LEU A 582 23.19 -15.37 -26.25
CA LEU A 582 24.36 -15.04 -27.07
C LEU A 582 24.40 -15.92 -28.32
N PHE A 583 24.68 -15.31 -29.47
CA PHE A 583 24.79 -15.98 -30.77
C PHE A 583 25.95 -15.41 -31.60
N ALA A 584 26.66 -16.22 -32.38
CA ALA A 584 27.76 -15.75 -33.23
C ALA A 584 27.51 -15.97 -34.72
N TYR A 585 28.07 -15.10 -35.57
CA TYR A 585 28.08 -15.30 -37.02
C TYR A 585 29.45 -15.79 -37.49
N ALA A 586 29.48 -16.84 -38.29
CA ALA A 586 30.68 -17.40 -38.89
C ALA A 586 30.85 -16.95 -40.35
N ASN A 587 32.10 -16.95 -40.85
CA ASN A 587 32.35 -16.68 -42.28
C ASN A 587 32.01 -17.89 -43.16
N GLU A 588 32.05 -19.09 -42.60
CA GLU A 588 31.82 -20.33 -43.33
C GLU A 588 30.32 -20.63 -43.44
N PRO A 589 29.86 -21.25 -44.55
CA PRO A 589 28.48 -21.71 -44.67
C PRO A 589 28.11 -22.73 -43.59
N ASP A 590 26.84 -22.76 -43.18
CA ASP A 590 26.38 -23.78 -42.23
C ASP A 590 26.55 -25.20 -42.79
N PRO A 591 27.02 -26.16 -41.97
CA PRO A 591 27.08 -27.56 -42.40
C PRO A 591 25.68 -28.07 -42.73
N GLN A 592 25.59 -28.96 -43.73
CA GLN A 592 24.34 -29.64 -44.05
C GLN A 592 24.55 -31.14 -43.98
N LEU A 593 23.59 -31.86 -43.42
CA LEU A 593 23.62 -33.32 -43.32
C LEU A 593 22.55 -33.92 -44.24
N ALA A 594 22.98 -34.77 -45.18
CA ALA A 594 22.11 -35.39 -46.17
C ALA A 594 21.80 -36.86 -45.85
N SER A 595 22.80 -37.68 -45.53
CA SER A 595 22.60 -39.08 -45.12
C SER A 595 23.73 -39.62 -44.25
N ILE A 596 23.45 -40.74 -43.56
CA ILE A 596 24.42 -41.51 -42.78
C ILE A 596 24.29 -42.96 -43.23
N GLU A 597 25.35 -43.51 -43.82
CA GLU A 597 25.35 -44.84 -44.43
C GLU A 597 26.55 -45.70 -43.97
N PRO A 598 26.32 -46.90 -43.38
CA PRO A 598 25.03 -47.42 -42.95
C PRO A 598 24.40 -46.58 -41.82
N SER A 599 23.06 -46.48 -41.80
CA SER A 599 22.31 -45.80 -40.73
C SER A 599 22.16 -46.65 -39.46
N PHE A 600 22.90 -47.75 -39.36
CA PHE A 600 22.90 -48.67 -38.22
C PHE A 600 24.25 -49.39 -38.10
N GLY A 601 24.61 -49.81 -36.89
CA GLY A 601 25.86 -50.53 -36.64
C GLY A 601 26.28 -50.56 -35.17
N ALA A 602 27.40 -51.21 -34.90
CA ALA A 602 27.98 -51.35 -33.56
C ALA A 602 29.21 -50.45 -33.37
N ALA A 603 29.65 -50.33 -32.12
CA ALA A 603 30.88 -49.62 -31.79
C ALA A 603 32.08 -50.19 -32.57
N GLY A 604 32.82 -49.30 -33.26
CA GLY A 604 33.92 -49.68 -34.14
C GLY A 604 33.56 -49.84 -35.62
N ASP A 605 32.27 -49.86 -35.98
CA ASP A 605 31.86 -49.84 -37.38
C ASP A 605 32.16 -48.47 -38.01
N VAL A 606 32.46 -48.47 -39.31
CA VAL A 606 32.71 -47.25 -40.08
C VAL A 606 31.44 -46.86 -40.80
N VAL A 607 30.99 -45.62 -40.61
CA VAL A 607 29.86 -45.03 -41.31
C VAL A 607 30.32 -43.82 -42.13
N THR A 608 29.60 -43.57 -43.22
CA THR A 608 29.82 -42.41 -44.10
C THR A 608 28.71 -41.41 -43.84
N VAL A 609 29.07 -40.21 -43.38
CA VAL A 609 28.19 -39.05 -43.27
C VAL A 609 28.34 -38.24 -44.56
N SER A 610 27.26 -38.10 -45.31
CA SER A 610 27.21 -37.32 -46.55
C SER A 610 26.45 -36.02 -46.32
N GLY A 611 26.90 -34.93 -46.93
CA GLY A 611 26.36 -33.59 -46.66
C GLY A 611 26.97 -32.50 -47.55
N LEU A 612 27.01 -31.27 -47.03
CA LEU A 612 27.65 -30.12 -47.66
C LEU A 612 28.36 -29.27 -46.60
N HIS A 613 29.38 -28.54 -47.06
CA HIS A 613 30.18 -27.58 -46.28
C HIS A 613 30.95 -28.19 -45.10
N PHE A 614 31.36 -29.45 -45.21
CA PHE A 614 32.21 -30.04 -44.19
C PHE A 614 33.63 -29.47 -44.23
N THR A 615 34.16 -29.12 -43.06
CA THR A 615 35.53 -28.62 -42.89
C THR A 615 36.35 -29.59 -42.04
N PRO A 616 37.70 -29.61 -42.20
CA PRO A 616 38.56 -30.58 -41.50
C PRO A 616 38.54 -30.51 -39.96
N ASP A 617 38.06 -29.42 -39.39
CA ASP A 617 37.94 -29.13 -37.96
C ASP A 617 36.58 -29.51 -37.36
N MET A 618 35.62 -29.94 -38.17
CA MET A 618 34.33 -30.41 -37.67
C MET A 618 34.44 -31.73 -36.90
N ALA A 619 33.60 -31.86 -35.88
CA ALA A 619 33.37 -33.05 -35.10
C ALA A 619 32.04 -33.71 -35.49
N VAL A 620 31.96 -35.03 -35.29
CA VAL A 620 30.71 -35.80 -35.38
C VAL A 620 30.36 -36.31 -33.98
N VAL A 621 29.16 -35.99 -33.49
CA VAL A 621 28.67 -36.38 -32.16
C VAL A 621 27.43 -37.24 -32.30
N PHE A 622 27.44 -38.41 -31.66
CA PHE A 622 26.30 -39.34 -31.64
C PHE A 622 25.52 -39.20 -30.33
N GLY A 623 24.20 -39.09 -30.43
CA GLY A 623 23.31 -39.01 -29.27
C GLY A 623 23.31 -37.64 -28.57
N ALA A 624 23.71 -36.57 -29.26
CA ALA A 624 23.52 -35.20 -28.77
C ALA A 624 22.02 -34.89 -28.66
N ASP A 625 21.61 -34.16 -27.63
CA ASP A 625 20.23 -33.74 -27.47
C ASP A 625 19.79 -32.88 -28.66
N PRO A 626 18.72 -33.24 -29.38
CA PRO A 626 18.33 -32.54 -30.60
C PRO A 626 17.94 -31.08 -30.46
N GLU A 627 17.59 -30.64 -29.25
CA GLU A 627 17.08 -29.30 -29.02
C GLU A 627 18.17 -28.35 -28.48
N THR A 628 19.14 -28.90 -27.75
CA THR A 628 20.21 -28.13 -27.10
C THR A 628 21.58 -28.34 -27.74
N GLY A 629 21.77 -29.41 -28.53
CA GLY A 629 23.07 -29.85 -29.05
C GLY A 629 24.02 -30.38 -27.97
N LEU A 630 23.57 -30.50 -26.72
CA LEU A 630 24.40 -30.91 -25.58
C LEU A 630 24.39 -32.43 -25.39
N GLY A 631 25.44 -32.94 -24.75
CA GLY A 631 25.58 -34.37 -24.46
C GLY A 631 26.08 -35.18 -25.66
N GLY A 632 25.71 -36.45 -25.70
CA GLY A 632 26.21 -37.40 -26.70
C GLY A 632 27.67 -37.84 -26.50
N VAL A 633 28.16 -38.61 -27.47
CA VAL A 633 29.53 -39.14 -27.52
C VAL A 633 30.17 -38.68 -28.82
N ALA A 634 31.18 -37.80 -28.70
CA ALA A 634 31.97 -37.36 -29.84
C ALA A 634 32.80 -38.52 -30.41
N ALA A 635 32.79 -38.68 -31.72
CA ALA A 635 33.66 -39.63 -32.38
C ALA A 635 35.12 -39.20 -32.28
N THR A 636 36.00 -40.15 -31.97
CA THR A 636 37.44 -39.89 -31.79
C THR A 636 38.28 -40.29 -33.00
N ASP A 637 37.68 -41.05 -33.92
CA ASP A 637 38.30 -41.48 -35.18
C ASP A 637 37.35 -41.10 -36.33
N LEU A 638 37.68 -40.01 -37.01
CA LEU A 638 36.96 -39.51 -38.16
C LEU A 638 37.94 -38.96 -39.20
N THR A 639 37.55 -39.00 -40.46
CA THR A 639 38.28 -38.44 -41.59
C THR A 639 37.30 -37.67 -42.46
N VAL A 640 37.51 -36.36 -42.58
CA VAL A 640 36.82 -35.50 -43.55
C VAL A 640 37.56 -35.63 -44.88
N TRP A 641 36.91 -36.18 -45.91
CA TRP A 641 37.52 -36.43 -47.21
C TRP A 641 37.45 -35.22 -48.12
N ASP A 642 36.30 -34.55 -48.11
CA ASP A 642 35.96 -33.37 -48.88
C ASP A 642 34.82 -32.62 -48.16
N ASP A 643 34.31 -31.55 -48.78
CA ASP A 643 33.22 -30.75 -48.25
C ASP A 643 31.86 -31.46 -48.27
N GLU A 644 31.78 -32.69 -48.77
CA GLU A 644 30.55 -33.47 -48.88
C GLU A 644 30.59 -34.78 -48.07
N THR A 645 31.77 -35.27 -47.67
CA THR A 645 31.95 -36.64 -47.15
C THR A 645 32.84 -36.72 -45.90
N ILE A 646 32.28 -37.28 -44.81
CA ILE A 646 33.03 -37.67 -43.61
C ILE A 646 32.90 -39.19 -43.42
N THR A 647 34.01 -39.89 -43.20
CA THR A 647 33.96 -41.25 -42.64
C THR A 647 34.29 -41.21 -41.17
N VAL A 648 33.45 -41.83 -40.34
CA VAL A 648 33.59 -41.81 -38.88
C VAL A 648 33.41 -43.21 -38.31
N VAL A 649 34.21 -43.53 -37.30
CA VAL A 649 34.08 -44.77 -36.53
C VAL A 649 33.06 -44.55 -35.43
N VAL A 650 32.03 -45.39 -35.41
CA VAL A 650 30.94 -45.34 -34.42
C VAL A 650 31.52 -45.54 -33.01
N PRO A 651 31.33 -44.59 -32.08
CA PRO A 651 31.82 -44.73 -30.72
C PRO A 651 31.01 -45.77 -29.91
N ALA A 652 31.42 -46.06 -28.68
CA ALA A 652 30.64 -46.92 -27.80
C ALA A 652 29.34 -46.22 -27.37
N LEU A 653 28.21 -46.68 -27.93
CA LEU A 653 26.88 -46.16 -27.70
C LEU A 653 25.99 -47.20 -27.00
N SER A 654 24.95 -46.76 -26.30
CA SER A 654 23.89 -47.65 -25.80
C SER A 654 23.00 -48.13 -26.95
N GLY A 655 22.29 -49.25 -26.78
CA GLY A 655 21.38 -49.75 -27.82
C GLY A 655 20.22 -48.80 -28.13
N GLY A 656 19.75 -48.78 -29.38
CA GLY A 656 18.65 -47.95 -29.87
C GLY A 656 19.09 -46.80 -30.78
N ALA A 657 18.11 -45.98 -31.20
CA ALA A 657 18.32 -44.86 -32.10
C ALA A 657 19.00 -43.66 -31.41
N HIS A 658 19.98 -43.08 -32.10
CA HIS A 658 20.74 -41.90 -31.68
C HIS A 658 20.63 -40.80 -32.72
N SER A 659 20.68 -39.56 -32.25
CA SER A 659 20.93 -38.42 -33.11
C SER A 659 22.36 -38.45 -33.65
N VAL A 660 22.59 -37.78 -34.76
CA VAL A 660 23.95 -37.53 -35.28
C VAL A 660 24.05 -36.04 -35.59
N MET A 661 25.04 -35.41 -34.96
CA MET A 661 25.35 -33.99 -35.11
C MET A 661 26.71 -33.81 -35.76
N VAL A 662 26.81 -32.90 -36.72
CA VAL A 662 28.08 -32.40 -37.24
C VAL A 662 28.21 -30.95 -36.78
N CYS A 663 29.30 -30.61 -36.10
CA CYS A 663 29.51 -29.28 -35.53
C CYS A 663 30.98 -28.85 -35.59
N ASP A 664 31.24 -27.55 -35.59
CA ASP A 664 32.58 -26.98 -35.43
C ASP A 664 32.85 -26.52 -33.98
N ALA A 665 34.02 -25.92 -33.73
CA ALA A 665 34.39 -25.42 -32.41
C ALA A 665 33.80 -24.03 -32.12
N GLU A 666 33.38 -23.32 -33.17
CA GLU A 666 32.84 -21.97 -33.16
C GLU A 666 31.33 -21.93 -32.88
N GLY A 667 30.66 -23.08 -32.99
CA GLY A 667 29.26 -23.29 -32.61
C GLY A 667 28.29 -23.52 -33.77
N GLN A 668 28.74 -23.57 -35.04
CA GLN A 668 27.89 -23.99 -36.16
C GLN A 668 27.62 -25.48 -36.05
N ALA A 669 26.36 -25.89 -36.23
CA ALA A 669 25.99 -27.29 -36.16
C ALA A 669 24.78 -27.63 -37.02
N VAL A 670 24.72 -28.89 -37.44
CA VAL A 670 23.54 -29.53 -38.03
C VAL A 670 23.32 -30.87 -37.35
N LEU A 671 22.06 -31.22 -37.09
CA LEU A 671 21.70 -32.43 -36.35
C LEU A 671 20.53 -33.15 -37.00
N VAL A 672 20.61 -34.48 -37.05
CA VAL A 672 19.47 -35.37 -37.38
C VAL A 672 19.12 -36.19 -36.14
N THR A 673 17.87 -36.13 -35.69
CA THR A 673 17.39 -36.65 -34.38
C THR A 673 17.46 -38.17 -34.23
N ALA A 674 17.37 -38.92 -35.34
CA ALA A 674 17.44 -40.37 -35.40
C ALA A 674 18.31 -40.82 -36.58
N GLY A 675 19.54 -40.30 -36.62
CA GLY A 675 20.46 -40.52 -37.73
C GLY A 675 21.14 -41.90 -37.73
N PHE A 676 21.20 -42.58 -36.58
CA PHE A 676 21.94 -43.85 -36.45
C PHE A 676 21.36 -44.79 -35.39
N ASP A 677 21.18 -46.08 -35.71
CA ASP A 677 20.64 -47.10 -34.79
C ASP A 677 21.70 -48.13 -34.37
N VAL A 678 21.78 -48.46 -33.09
CA VAL A 678 22.69 -49.50 -32.58
C VAL A 678 21.92 -50.80 -32.41
N ASP A 679 22.14 -51.75 -33.34
CA ASP A 679 21.53 -53.07 -33.32
C ASP A 679 21.81 -53.80 -32.00
N GLY A 680 20.75 -54.04 -31.22
CA GLY A 680 20.82 -54.83 -29.99
C GLY A 680 21.06 -56.31 -30.31
N GLY A 681 22.25 -56.82 -30.02
CA GLY A 681 22.48 -58.26 -30.00
C GLY A 681 21.61 -58.94 -28.93
N ASP A 682 20.79 -59.92 -29.34
CA ASP A 682 20.01 -60.80 -28.47
C ASP A 682 20.90 -61.44 -27.38
N GLY A 683 20.64 -61.09 -26.11
CA GLY A 683 21.34 -61.66 -24.96
C GLY A 683 20.69 -61.25 -23.64
N GLY A 684 19.67 -62.00 -23.21
CA GLY A 684 18.93 -61.74 -21.99
C GLY A 684 19.78 -61.79 -20.70
N GLY A 685 19.53 -60.83 -19.80
CA GLY A 685 19.95 -60.92 -18.40
C GLY A 685 19.96 -59.60 -17.63
N GLY A 686 18.90 -59.33 -16.85
CA GLY A 686 18.98 -58.64 -15.55
C GLY A 686 19.02 -57.10 -15.52
N GLY A 687 17.99 -56.49 -14.95
CA GLY A 687 17.74 -55.04 -14.93
C GLY A 687 18.66 -54.16 -14.06
N CYS A 688 18.60 -52.85 -14.32
CA CYS A 688 18.30 -51.78 -13.34
C CYS A 688 18.10 -50.45 -14.09
N ALA A 689 16.83 -50.04 -14.26
CA ALA A 689 16.47 -48.68 -14.66
C ALA A 689 16.22 -47.84 -13.41
N ALA A 690 16.93 -46.72 -13.26
CA ALA A 690 16.56 -45.66 -12.35
C ALA A 690 15.76 -44.63 -13.16
N LEU A 691 14.43 -44.72 -13.07
CA LEU A 691 13.51 -43.65 -13.41
C LEU A 691 13.13 -42.96 -12.11
N ALA A 692 13.46 -41.68 -11.98
CA ALA A 692 12.79 -40.81 -11.03
C ALA A 692 11.51 -40.29 -11.70
N SER A 693 10.40 -40.98 -11.46
CA SER A 693 9.06 -40.44 -11.73
C SER A 693 8.28 -40.40 -10.43
N ALA A 694 7.82 -39.20 -10.10
CA ALA A 694 6.99 -38.89 -8.94
C ALA A 694 5.74 -39.78 -8.85
N ALA A 695 5.38 -40.11 -7.62
CA ALA A 695 4.25 -40.95 -7.29
C ALA A 695 2.91 -40.35 -7.74
N ARG A 696 2.13 -41.09 -8.52
CA ARG A 696 0.66 -40.95 -8.56
C ARG A 696 0.02 -42.16 -7.90
N ARG A 697 -0.73 -41.92 -6.82
CA ARG A 697 -1.65 -42.89 -6.22
C ARG A 697 -2.88 -43.04 -7.13
N GLY A 698 -3.25 -44.29 -7.41
CA GLY A 698 -4.52 -44.65 -8.03
C GLY A 698 -5.73 -44.36 -7.13
N PRO A 699 -6.95 -44.48 -7.68
CA PRO A 699 -8.16 -43.87 -7.17
C PRO A 699 -8.77 -44.70 -6.03
N PRO A 700 -9.48 -44.09 -5.06
CA PRO A 700 -10.50 -44.81 -4.32
C PRO A 700 -11.74 -44.96 -5.21
N GLY A 701 -12.28 -46.18 -5.25
CA GLY A 701 -13.43 -46.54 -6.07
C GLY A 701 -14.76 -45.97 -5.58
N ALA A 702 -15.77 -46.19 -6.41
CA ALA A 702 -17.19 -45.97 -6.14
C ALA A 702 -17.68 -46.81 -4.95
N ARG A 703 -17.41 -46.30 -3.75
CA ARG A 703 -18.21 -46.47 -2.54
C ARG A 703 -18.37 -45.11 -1.86
N GLU A 704 -18.85 -44.14 -2.63
CA GLU A 704 -19.85 -43.24 -2.10
C GLU A 704 -21.18 -43.98 -2.04
N ILE A 705 -21.88 -43.82 -0.91
CA ILE A 705 -23.32 -43.57 -0.77
C ILE A 705 -23.73 -44.06 0.63
N LEU A 706 -24.09 -43.08 1.46
CA LEU A 706 -24.85 -43.15 2.71
C LEU A 706 -24.15 -43.67 3.97
N ALA A 707 -23.92 -42.77 4.92
CA ALA A 707 -24.55 -42.75 6.25
C ALA A 707 -23.71 -41.94 7.24
N GLY A 708 -24.33 -41.01 7.98
CA GLY A 708 -23.66 -40.44 9.15
C GLY A 708 -24.04 -39.03 9.59
N THR A 709 -25.20 -38.51 9.22
CA THR A 709 -25.91 -37.54 10.08
C THR A 709 -25.98 -38.11 11.49
N TRP A 710 -25.41 -37.49 12.55
CA TRP A 710 -25.81 -37.74 13.97
C TRP A 710 -25.04 -36.91 15.04
N TRP A 711 -24.64 -35.66 14.77
CA TRP A 711 -24.16 -34.75 15.85
C TRP A 711 -24.87 -33.39 15.91
N LEU A 712 -26.01 -33.26 15.21
CA LEU A 712 -26.92 -32.11 15.26
C LEU A 712 -28.02 -32.21 16.35
N LEU A 713 -27.87 -33.08 17.36
CA LEU A 713 -28.90 -33.30 18.40
C LEU A 713 -28.37 -33.29 19.85
N ALA A 714 -27.30 -32.53 20.13
CA ALA A 714 -26.86 -32.26 21.51
C ALA A 714 -26.71 -30.76 21.86
N ALA A 715 -26.91 -29.85 20.90
CA ALA A 715 -27.08 -28.41 21.15
C ALA A 715 -28.54 -27.92 20.92
N LEU A 716 -29.48 -28.85 20.71
CA LEU A 716 -30.94 -28.60 20.70
C LEU A 716 -31.63 -28.97 22.03
N ALA A 717 -30.86 -29.23 23.09
CA ALA A 717 -31.38 -29.57 24.42
C ALA A 717 -31.23 -28.47 25.50
N LEU A 718 -30.69 -27.29 25.15
CA LEU A 718 -30.71 -26.10 26.02
C LEU A 718 -31.51 -24.91 25.43
N GLY A 719 -31.85 -24.95 24.13
CA GLY A 719 -32.83 -24.04 23.52
C GLY A 719 -34.29 -24.45 23.72
N ALA A 720 -34.58 -25.74 23.97
CA ALA A 720 -35.95 -26.25 24.16
C ALA A 720 -36.47 -26.15 25.62
N ALA A 721 -35.64 -25.72 26.57
CA ALA A 721 -36.02 -25.54 27.97
C ALA A 721 -36.47 -24.10 28.33
N ARG A 722 -36.33 -23.11 27.43
CA ARG A 722 -36.88 -21.76 27.63
C ARG A 722 -38.20 -21.48 26.89
N ALA A 723 -38.58 -22.34 25.93
CA ALA A 723 -39.84 -22.20 25.19
C ALA A 723 -41.07 -22.84 25.88
N ARG A 724 -40.94 -23.39 27.10
CA ARG A 724 -42.05 -24.00 27.86
C ARG A 724 -42.55 -23.17 29.06
N HIS A 725 -42.11 -21.92 29.21
CA HIS A 725 -42.59 -21.04 30.30
C HIS A 725 -43.36 -19.77 29.87
N ALA A 726 -43.72 -19.63 28.59
CA ALA A 726 -44.46 -18.46 28.10
C ALA A 726 -45.70 -18.81 27.27
N ARG A 727 -46.43 -19.88 27.61
CA ARG A 727 -47.80 -20.09 27.15
C ARG A 727 -48.70 -20.51 28.31
N SER A 728 -49.11 -19.51 29.08
CA SER A 728 -50.38 -19.56 29.81
C SER A 728 -50.94 -18.14 29.96
N SER A 729 -52.11 -17.94 29.34
CA SER A 729 -53.14 -16.93 29.65
C SER A 729 -53.20 -15.66 28.76
N PRO A 730 -54.42 -15.09 28.56
CA PRO A 730 -54.80 -14.32 27.37
C PRO A 730 -54.84 -12.79 27.56
N SER A 731 -54.95 -12.07 26.43
CA SER A 731 -55.15 -10.61 26.24
C SER A 731 -56.27 -9.99 27.09
N PRO A 732 -56.31 -8.64 27.29
CA PRO A 732 -56.97 -7.78 26.29
C PRO A 732 -56.56 -6.26 26.23
N VAL A 733 -57.10 -5.57 25.19
CA VAL A 733 -57.51 -4.13 25.10
C VAL A 733 -56.57 -3.05 24.50
N SER A 734 -57.02 -2.51 23.33
CA SER A 734 -57.04 -1.11 22.79
C SER A 734 -55.75 -0.26 22.72
N ALA A 735 -55.57 0.73 21.84
CA ALA A 735 -56.41 1.43 20.88
C ALA A 735 -55.50 2.06 19.79
N SER A 736 -56.03 2.16 18.57
CA SER A 736 -55.49 2.97 17.47
C SER A 736 -56.15 4.35 17.50
N SER A 737 -55.38 5.41 17.21
CA SER A 737 -55.91 6.73 16.85
C SER A 737 -55.35 7.15 15.49
N ALA A 738 -56.29 7.57 14.64
CA ALA A 738 -56.22 7.68 13.20
C ALA A 738 -55.62 9.01 12.69
N ILE A 739 -55.10 8.97 11.45
CA ILE A 739 -54.94 10.14 10.58
C ILE A 739 -55.93 10.02 9.42
N SER A 740 -56.71 11.09 9.24
CA SER A 740 -57.83 11.22 8.30
C SER A 740 -57.38 11.59 6.89
N VAL A 741 -58.08 11.02 5.92
CA VAL A 741 -58.00 11.20 4.47
C VAL A 741 -58.67 12.51 4.02
N GLY A 742 -58.11 13.15 2.99
CA GLY A 742 -58.80 14.14 2.14
C GLY A 742 -58.59 13.80 0.66
N ARG A 743 -59.69 13.51 -0.05
CA ARG A 743 -59.79 13.03 -1.44
C ARG A 743 -59.75 14.17 -2.49
N PRO A 744 -59.65 13.85 -3.80
CA PRO A 744 -59.25 14.76 -4.88
C PRO A 744 -60.42 15.36 -5.68
N SER A 745 -60.12 16.37 -6.52
CA SER A 745 -60.93 16.72 -7.69
C SER A 745 -60.12 17.51 -8.73
N ALA A 746 -60.26 17.07 -9.99
CA ALA A 746 -59.94 17.70 -11.28
C ALA A 746 -58.46 17.87 -11.67
#